data_AF-A0A661ZSJ9-F1
#
_entry.id   AF-A0A661ZSJ9-F1
#
_cell.length_a   1.000
_cell.length_b   1.000
_cell.length_c   1.000
_cell.angle_alpha   90.00
_cell.angle_beta   90.00
_cell.angle_gamma   90.00
#
_symmetry.space_group_name_H-M   'P 1'
#
loop_
_entity.id
_entity.type
_entity.pdbx_description
1 polymer ?
#
loop_
_entity_poly.entity_id
_entity_poly.type
_entity_poly.pdbx_seq_one_letter_code
_entity_poly.pdbx_strand_id
1 'polypeptide(L)'
;MVGFSNENLHALLDTRHRQYLPGYSKLGFMYMLKSLIDPSFFRVEQQLIRGKAYHFCQSIVFNDPDSGHVPEKIINRFFNAVETMFEYRDGMQSIQHDHSMSYRHRNSYHYPYQDYTFQELTGLINLLYIGIVQPTPINKVDLSPQFFTDWNLALMQLTGSSYLAIDNRRRLIERLRENRPIAYFPGAYIMYELEFFALQSIRSRMKLPLEEIITRELLEKEASKLQAVYIFAQEKNLGKQLNKDEITDYIIHGISEELKLLYEFKVIQIIRTKQVCVGIHFPQLGSQALKMLREIRDQKGYILTNRSNAAMMTDMVDMDRFHIGKVPNEFTAHMMGIPISSGYIQFVPAGVRATLSYPTPVQTAKEFDRGMKSDLFKKLVKKLGEEAVFSAIKEDAALHGSPLKHALNTLANREINPGPVRFSFLSGTYSDGMPYNGALASLNFRKESWDFMAVSTPDRPRTVGQFVNAFKRQKGIRAQIAWNGGYILNPELVGKLGLPETYIGSPLGLLISGGKMSSAPLFNKPALLVYKDGSIDIQRVNCSNGLKLSWKGHEILFDQLAYNNDGKKGLRSYYDLLYPKDKIEGEGRTLIRLSGNVVKEVLFTRKNEQLPVVPVGLTLALDPEAVPKGLLPGEVVELMVPGMEEVKHAVEAGPLLLEGGRCEIDMELEGWKHINSIRTQAARLDYTEMRGPKIAVGINKKNELAVLTINGRIRESVGATHRDMAEILQMHGMDKAMGFDPGGSSTLVVGNTTLNISPYNSSYEEDAYALPPEPRAVSNVLIGFIDE
;
A
#
# COMPACT_ATOMS: atom_id res chain seq x y z
N MET A 1 19.67 10.65 11.78
CA MET A 1 19.33 9.64 12.81
C MET A 1 18.45 8.50 12.27
N VAL A 2 18.28 8.35 10.95
CA VAL A 2 17.40 7.32 10.34
C VAL A 2 18.00 5.90 10.37
N GLY A 3 19.32 5.78 10.59
CA GLY A 3 20.04 4.49 10.59
C GLY A 3 20.45 3.95 11.97
N PHE A 4 19.94 4.48 13.09
CA PHE A 4 20.28 3.90 14.39
C PHE A 4 19.66 2.50 14.52
N SER A 5 20.49 1.48 14.67
CA SER A 5 20.06 0.12 14.98
C SER A 5 20.93 -0.51 16.05
N ASN A 6 20.32 -1.35 16.87
CA ASN A 6 21.00 -2.23 17.82
C ASN A 6 20.14 -3.46 18.12
N GLU A 7 20.72 -4.43 18.85
CA GLU A 7 20.02 -5.68 19.20
C GLU A 7 18.72 -5.45 19.98
N ASN A 8 18.67 -4.41 20.83
CA ASN A 8 17.48 -4.10 21.61
C ASN A 8 16.34 -3.57 20.72
N LEU A 9 16.67 -2.78 19.70
CA LEU A 9 15.70 -2.30 18.72
C LEU A 9 15.15 -3.45 17.88
N HIS A 10 16.03 -4.35 17.40
CA HIS A 10 15.61 -5.55 16.64
C HIS A 10 14.75 -6.49 17.46
N ALA A 11 14.97 -6.55 18.78
CA ALA A 11 14.10 -7.30 19.68
C ALA A 11 12.69 -6.68 19.74
N LEU A 12 12.59 -5.34 19.77
CA LEU A 12 11.32 -4.63 19.92
C LEU A 12 10.54 -4.45 18.61
N LEU A 13 11.21 -4.53 17.46
CA LEU A 13 10.62 -4.30 16.13
C LEU A 13 11.00 -5.44 15.18
N ASP A 14 10.01 -6.25 14.77
CA ASP A 14 10.22 -7.28 13.75
C ASP A 14 10.14 -6.69 12.33
N THR A 15 11.30 -6.31 11.80
CA THR A 15 11.45 -5.68 10.48
C THR A 15 11.87 -6.65 9.38
N ARG A 16 11.84 -7.97 9.62
CA ARG A 16 12.29 -8.98 8.62
C ARG A 16 11.43 -8.99 7.35
N HIS A 17 10.14 -8.72 7.50
CA HIS A 17 9.16 -8.74 6.41
C HIS A 17 8.33 -7.45 6.32
N ARG A 18 8.62 -6.44 7.14
CA ARG A 18 7.79 -5.22 7.27
C ARG A 18 8.67 -4.01 7.61
N GLN A 19 8.27 -2.84 7.12
CA GLN A 19 8.94 -1.58 7.48
C GLN A 19 8.29 -0.93 8.70
N TYR A 20 9.07 -0.63 9.75
CA TYR A 20 8.64 0.26 10.82
C TYR A 20 8.45 1.69 10.30
N LEU A 21 7.23 2.22 10.41
CA LEU A 21 6.89 3.56 9.93
C LEU A 21 6.31 4.40 11.08
N PRO A 22 7.09 5.31 11.69
CA PRO A 22 6.67 6.07 12.85
C PRO A 22 5.83 7.31 12.46
N GLY A 23 4.63 7.11 11.94
CA GLY A 23 3.75 8.19 11.51
C GLY A 23 2.78 7.78 10.40
N TYR A 24 2.08 8.77 9.82
CA TYR A 24 1.04 8.53 8.81
C TYR A 24 1.59 7.85 7.54
N SER A 25 2.57 8.49 6.91
CA SER A 25 3.27 8.03 5.70
C SER A 25 4.56 8.84 5.55
N LYS A 26 5.50 8.36 4.73
CA LYS A 26 6.66 9.17 4.30
C LYS A 26 6.15 10.35 3.45
N LEU A 27 6.69 11.54 3.69
CA LEU A 27 6.25 12.78 3.06
C LEU A 27 6.56 12.84 1.55
N GLY A 28 7.45 11.97 1.05
CA GLY A 28 7.69 11.79 -0.38
C GLY A 28 6.53 11.16 -1.13
N PHE A 29 5.64 10.45 -0.44
CA PHE A 29 4.49 9.76 -1.03
C PHE A 29 3.21 10.53 -0.76
N MET A 30 2.33 10.60 -1.76
CA MET A 30 0.96 11.06 -1.55
C MET A 30 0.23 10.05 -0.66
N TYR A 31 -0.46 10.55 0.36
CA TYR A 31 -1.23 9.76 1.31
C TYR A 31 -2.64 10.35 1.54
N MET A 32 -3.09 11.29 0.72
CA MET A 32 -4.52 11.60 0.57
C MET A 32 -5.10 10.80 -0.60
N LEU A 33 -6.26 10.15 -0.39
CA LEU A 33 -6.94 9.38 -1.43
C LEU A 33 -7.14 10.21 -2.71
N LYS A 34 -7.61 11.45 -2.58
CA LYS A 34 -7.84 12.31 -3.74
C LYS A 34 -6.55 12.61 -4.52
N SER A 35 -5.41 12.81 -3.86
CA SER A 35 -4.11 13.02 -4.56
C SER A 35 -3.65 11.82 -5.36
N LEU A 36 -4.01 10.60 -4.94
CA LEU A 36 -3.71 9.38 -5.69
C LEU A 36 -4.49 9.30 -7.00
N ILE A 37 -5.70 9.86 -7.04
CA ILE A 37 -6.65 9.72 -8.13
C ILE A 37 -6.65 10.97 -9.04
N ASP A 38 -6.84 12.15 -8.47
CA ASP A 38 -6.83 13.44 -9.16
C ASP A 38 -5.39 13.96 -9.30
N PRO A 39 -4.83 14.02 -10.52
CA PRO A 39 -3.45 14.48 -10.75
C PRO A 39 -3.19 15.94 -10.37
N SER A 40 -4.22 16.76 -10.17
CA SER A 40 -4.08 18.16 -9.80
C SER A 40 -4.05 18.38 -8.27
N PHE A 41 -4.63 17.46 -7.50
CA PHE A 41 -4.86 17.64 -6.07
C PHE A 41 -3.60 17.48 -5.20
N PHE A 42 -2.57 16.80 -5.70
CA PHE A 42 -1.32 16.60 -4.94
C PHE A 42 -0.66 17.92 -4.47
N ARG A 43 -0.89 19.03 -5.18
CA ARG A 43 -0.41 20.37 -4.78
C ARG A 43 -1.08 20.84 -3.50
N VAL A 44 -2.37 20.53 -3.32
CA VAL A 44 -3.12 20.83 -2.09
C VAL A 44 -2.52 20.05 -0.93
N GLU A 45 -2.28 18.75 -1.11
CA GLU A 45 -1.63 17.91 -0.09
C GLU A 45 -0.21 18.42 0.25
N GLN A 46 0.59 18.80 -0.75
CA GLN A 46 1.93 19.35 -0.53
C GLN A 46 1.86 20.65 0.30
N GLN A 47 0.94 21.57 0.00
CA GLN A 47 0.77 22.80 0.77
C GLN A 47 0.23 22.52 2.17
N LEU A 48 -0.65 21.53 2.34
CA LEU A 48 -1.15 21.09 3.65
C LEU A 48 0.00 20.57 4.52
N ILE A 49 0.94 19.81 3.97
CA ILE A 49 2.14 19.34 4.70
C ILE A 49 2.98 20.53 5.19
N ARG A 50 3.25 21.51 4.31
CA ARG A 50 3.98 22.73 4.68
C ARG A 50 3.25 23.53 5.75
N GLY A 51 1.95 23.75 5.56
CA GLY A 51 1.09 24.45 6.54
C GLY A 51 1.09 23.77 7.91
N LYS A 52 1.04 22.43 7.95
CA LYS A 52 1.15 21.67 9.21
C LYS A 52 2.51 21.86 9.88
N ALA A 53 3.60 21.90 9.12
CA ALA A 53 4.94 22.16 9.66
C ALA A 53 5.01 23.57 10.29
N TYR A 54 4.51 24.59 9.59
CA TYR A 54 4.44 25.95 10.12
C TYR A 54 3.55 26.08 11.36
N HIS A 55 2.38 25.43 11.35
CA HIS A 55 1.50 25.40 12.52
C HIS A 55 2.21 24.76 13.74
N PHE A 56 2.99 23.71 13.51
CA PHE A 56 3.80 23.10 14.55
C PHE A 56 4.91 24.05 15.06
N CYS A 57 5.61 24.76 14.16
CA CYS A 57 6.60 25.78 14.54
C CYS A 57 5.98 26.87 15.42
N GLN A 58 4.82 27.42 15.02
CA GLN A 58 4.09 28.42 15.80
C GLN A 58 3.69 27.87 17.16
N SER A 59 3.22 26.61 17.21
CA SER A 59 2.82 25.96 18.44
C SER A 59 3.99 25.77 19.41
N ILE A 60 5.20 25.46 18.93
CA ILE A 60 6.38 25.36 19.80
C ILE A 60 6.70 26.73 20.39
N VAL A 61 6.79 27.76 19.56
CA VAL A 61 7.10 29.13 20.01
C VAL A 61 6.07 29.60 21.03
N PHE A 62 4.77 29.48 20.72
CA PHE A 62 3.70 29.94 21.61
C PHE A 62 3.65 29.18 22.95
N ASN A 63 3.98 27.89 22.94
CA ASN A 63 3.90 27.06 24.15
C ASN A 63 5.18 27.08 24.99
N ASP A 64 6.27 27.63 24.48
CA ASP A 64 7.49 27.81 25.24
C ASP A 64 7.35 29.06 26.12
N PRO A 65 7.34 28.93 27.47
CA PRO A 65 7.14 30.06 28.38
C PRO A 65 8.26 31.12 28.27
N ASP A 66 9.43 30.74 27.76
CA ASP A 66 10.59 31.60 27.65
C ASP A 66 10.64 32.32 26.29
N SER A 67 9.80 31.90 25.33
CA SER A 67 9.70 32.51 23.99
C SER A 67 9.42 34.02 24.01
N GLY A 68 8.69 34.51 25.01
CA GLY A 68 8.37 35.95 25.15
C GLY A 68 9.60 36.84 25.35
N HIS A 69 10.74 36.26 25.75
CA HIS A 69 12.01 36.96 25.93
C HIS A 69 12.92 36.85 24.69
N VAL A 70 12.52 36.11 23.66
CA VAL A 70 13.31 35.90 22.45
C VAL A 70 13.06 37.03 21.44
N PRO A 71 14.09 37.71 20.93
CA PRO A 71 13.94 38.72 19.88
C PRO A 71 13.22 38.17 18.63
N GLU A 72 12.28 38.95 18.09
CA GLU A 72 11.47 38.56 16.91
C GLU A 72 12.34 38.16 15.71
N LYS A 73 13.49 38.81 15.51
CA LYS A 73 14.46 38.48 14.45
C LYS A 73 14.96 37.02 14.53
N ILE A 74 15.13 36.48 15.73
CA ILE A 74 15.56 35.09 15.95
C ILE A 74 14.42 34.13 15.63
N ILE A 75 13.20 34.45 16.04
CA ILE A 75 11.99 33.68 15.70
C ILE A 75 11.78 33.65 14.18
N ASN A 76 11.92 34.79 13.50
CA ASN A 76 11.85 34.87 12.04
C ASN A 76 12.95 34.04 11.35
N ARG A 77 14.17 34.02 11.91
CA ARG A 77 15.25 33.15 11.41
C ARG A 77 14.90 31.67 11.53
N PHE A 78 14.26 31.26 12.63
CA PHE A 78 13.78 29.89 12.81
C PHE A 78 12.73 29.51 11.77
N PHE A 79 11.72 30.35 11.54
CA PHE A 79 10.72 30.11 10.50
C PHE A 79 11.34 30.03 9.09
N ASN A 80 12.29 30.91 8.76
CA ASN A 80 13.01 30.85 7.49
C ASN A 80 13.82 29.55 7.33
N ALA A 81 14.46 29.08 8.41
CA ALA A 81 15.20 27.81 8.36
C ALA A 81 14.29 26.61 8.09
N VAL A 82 13.08 26.60 8.66
CA VAL A 82 12.07 25.58 8.38
C VAL A 82 11.57 25.67 6.94
N GLU A 83 11.45 26.88 6.38
CA GLU A 83 11.07 27.05 4.98
C GLU A 83 12.12 26.48 4.03
N THR A 84 13.39 26.84 4.24
CA THR A 84 14.52 26.42 3.41
C THR A 84 14.65 24.89 3.33
N MET A 85 14.25 24.17 4.38
CA MET A 85 14.24 22.70 4.39
C MET A 85 13.37 22.11 3.26
N PHE A 86 12.26 22.75 2.88
CA PHE A 86 11.39 22.27 1.79
C PHE A 86 12.00 22.50 0.40
N GLU A 87 12.96 23.41 0.29
CA GLU A 87 13.64 23.77 -0.95
C GLU A 87 14.95 23.01 -1.14
N TYR A 88 15.53 22.47 -0.06
CA TYR A 88 16.79 21.75 -0.08
C TYR A 88 16.72 20.46 -0.89
N ARG A 89 17.70 20.27 -1.77
CA ARG A 89 17.83 19.11 -2.68
C ARG A 89 19.25 18.57 -2.60
N ASP A 90 19.38 17.24 -2.62
CA ASP A 90 20.65 16.53 -2.63
C ASP A 90 20.60 15.34 -3.60
N GLY A 91 20.60 15.66 -4.90
CA GLY A 91 20.71 14.67 -5.96
C GLY A 91 19.36 14.18 -6.49
N MET A 92 19.33 12.93 -6.95
CA MET A 92 18.22 12.32 -7.68
C MET A 92 17.88 10.94 -7.11
N GLN A 93 16.60 10.60 -7.13
CA GLN A 93 16.09 9.26 -6.82
C GLN A 93 16.39 8.30 -7.98
N SER A 94 16.87 7.10 -7.65
CA SER A 94 17.15 6.03 -8.63
C SER A 94 15.88 5.30 -9.07
N ILE A 95 14.97 5.02 -8.13
CA ILE A 95 13.69 4.35 -8.38
C ILE A 95 12.55 5.36 -8.25
N GLN A 96 11.75 5.48 -9.29
CA GLN A 96 10.54 6.30 -9.25
C GLN A 96 9.38 5.52 -8.64
N HIS A 97 8.48 6.24 -7.98
CA HIS A 97 7.25 5.69 -7.44
C HIS A 97 6.08 6.47 -8.05
N ASP A 98 5.10 5.77 -8.61
CA ASP A 98 3.97 6.37 -9.35
C ASP A 98 3.06 7.26 -8.49
N HIS A 99 3.26 7.23 -7.18
CA HIS A 99 2.55 8.02 -6.18
C HIS A 99 3.48 8.92 -5.35
N SER A 100 4.70 9.19 -5.82
CA SER A 100 5.58 10.20 -5.17
C SER A 100 5.29 11.62 -5.64
N MET A 101 5.64 12.58 -4.78
CA MET A 101 5.59 14.01 -5.10
C MET A 101 6.51 14.35 -6.28
N SER A 102 7.72 13.79 -6.32
CA SER A 102 8.67 14.00 -7.43
C SER A 102 8.11 13.50 -8.77
N TYR A 103 7.47 12.32 -8.78
CA TYR A 103 6.83 11.77 -9.98
C TYR A 103 5.70 12.69 -10.49
N ARG A 104 4.85 13.22 -9.59
CA ARG A 104 3.80 14.18 -9.95
C ARG A 104 4.36 15.49 -10.49
N HIS A 105 5.50 15.95 -9.94
CA HIS A 105 6.23 17.11 -10.45
C HIS A 105 7.09 16.81 -11.69
N ARG A 106 6.98 15.61 -12.29
CA ARG A 106 7.70 15.20 -13.50
C ARG A 106 9.23 15.36 -13.39
N ASN A 107 9.78 15.07 -12.21
CA ASN A 107 11.23 15.06 -11.99
C ASN A 107 11.62 13.87 -11.08
N SER A 108 12.92 13.74 -10.84
CA SER A 108 13.48 12.73 -9.94
C SER A 108 14.30 13.34 -8.81
N TYR A 109 14.09 14.62 -8.47
CA TYR A 109 14.88 15.27 -7.42
C TYR A 109 14.65 14.58 -6.07
N HIS A 110 15.74 14.40 -5.32
CA HIS A 110 15.70 13.97 -3.95
C HIS A 110 15.59 15.19 -3.03
N TYR A 111 14.57 15.17 -2.16
CA TYR A 111 14.35 16.18 -1.13
C TYR A 111 14.43 15.50 0.24
N PRO A 112 15.44 15.73 1.07
CA PRO A 112 15.64 14.97 2.31
C PRO A 112 14.46 14.98 3.28
N TYR A 113 13.66 16.06 3.31
CA TYR A 113 12.49 16.10 4.18
C TYR A 113 11.44 15.04 3.80
N GLN A 114 11.45 14.55 2.56
CA GLN A 114 10.50 13.58 2.03
C GLN A 114 10.75 12.16 2.56
N ASP A 115 11.94 11.87 3.09
CA ASP A 115 12.25 10.58 3.72
C ASP A 115 11.58 10.41 5.08
N TYR A 116 11.23 11.51 5.73
CA TYR A 116 10.56 11.54 7.01
C TYR A 116 9.06 11.33 6.87
N THR A 117 8.45 10.77 7.91
CA THR A 117 7.04 11.02 8.21
C THR A 117 6.84 12.45 8.71
N PHE A 118 5.59 12.95 8.71
CA PHE A 118 5.31 14.24 9.33
C PHE A 118 5.75 14.28 10.81
N GLN A 119 5.57 13.18 11.53
CA GLN A 119 5.98 13.03 12.92
C GLN A 119 7.50 13.12 13.08
N GLU A 120 8.28 12.47 12.22
CA GLU A 120 9.73 12.62 12.22
C GLU A 120 10.18 14.04 11.87
N LEU A 121 9.49 14.69 10.92
CA LEU A 121 9.74 16.08 10.54
C LEU A 121 9.65 17.04 11.75
N THR A 122 8.72 16.77 12.68
CA THR A 122 8.64 17.55 13.94
C THR A 122 9.93 17.50 14.75
N GLY A 123 10.67 16.38 14.69
CA GLY A 123 11.97 16.26 15.35
C GLY A 123 13.03 17.16 14.73
N LEU A 124 13.06 17.27 13.40
CA LEU A 124 13.94 18.21 12.71
C LEU A 124 13.59 19.65 13.05
N ILE A 125 12.30 20.00 13.07
CA ILE A 125 11.82 21.32 13.49
C ILE A 125 12.24 21.63 14.93
N ASN A 126 12.09 20.68 15.86
CA ASN A 126 12.53 20.83 17.24
C ASN A 126 14.05 21.03 17.34
N LEU A 127 14.85 20.33 16.56
CA LEU A 127 16.30 20.53 16.52
C LEU A 127 16.68 21.92 15.99
N LEU A 128 16.00 22.40 14.95
CA LEU A 128 16.17 23.78 14.45
C LEU A 128 15.78 24.81 15.52
N TYR A 129 14.68 24.58 16.22
CA TYR A 129 14.23 25.44 17.32
C TYR A 129 15.29 25.51 18.43
N ILE A 130 15.75 24.37 18.93
CA ILE A 130 16.79 24.29 19.96
C ILE A 130 18.09 24.95 19.49
N GLY A 131 18.48 24.78 18.22
CA GLY A 131 19.72 25.32 17.68
C GLY A 131 19.69 26.83 17.38
N ILE A 132 18.53 27.38 17.03
CA ILE A 132 18.40 28.79 16.59
C ILE A 132 17.86 29.68 17.71
N VAL A 133 16.83 29.21 18.43
CA VAL A 133 16.13 29.98 19.46
C VAL A 133 16.82 29.85 20.82
N GLN A 134 17.33 28.66 21.15
CA GLN A 134 17.97 28.34 22.45
C GLN A 134 17.15 28.80 23.67
N PRO A 135 16.13 28.03 24.09
CA PRO A 135 15.44 28.34 25.34
C PRO A 135 16.43 28.23 26.51
N THR A 136 16.48 29.26 27.35
CA THR A 136 17.16 29.16 28.65
C THR A 136 16.13 28.56 29.61
N PRO A 137 16.30 27.34 30.11
CA PRO A 137 15.23 26.68 30.86
C PRO A 137 14.92 27.42 32.15
N ILE A 138 13.73 27.99 32.27
CA ILE A 138 13.19 28.42 33.57
C ILE A 138 12.24 27.32 34.07
N ASN A 139 12.71 26.53 35.03
CA ASN A 139 11.88 25.53 35.71
C ASN A 139 10.74 26.23 36.45
N LYS A 140 9.52 26.16 35.92
CA LYS A 140 8.29 26.50 36.67
C LYS A 140 7.40 25.27 36.75
N VAL A 141 7.36 24.68 37.94
CA VAL A 141 6.45 23.61 38.30
C VAL A 141 5.13 24.26 38.74
N ASP A 142 4.11 24.24 37.89
CA ASP A 142 2.77 24.73 38.25
C ASP A 142 2.06 23.70 39.14
N LEU A 143 1.83 24.06 40.40
CA LEU A 143 1.29 23.17 41.42
C LEU A 143 -0.24 23.25 41.42
N SER A 144 -0.91 22.22 40.90
CA SER A 144 -2.32 22.00 41.23
C SER A 144 -2.63 20.50 41.28
N PRO A 145 -3.00 19.96 42.46
CA PRO A 145 -3.62 18.64 42.54
C PRO A 145 -5.14 18.75 42.50
N GLN A 146 -5.78 17.87 41.74
CA GLN A 146 -7.17 17.46 41.96
C GLN A 146 -7.20 15.93 42.01
N PHE A 147 -7.78 15.42 43.10
CA PHE A 147 -7.87 14.00 43.40
C PHE A 147 -8.97 13.35 42.56
N PHE A 148 -8.65 12.30 41.80
CA PHE A 148 -9.67 11.49 41.13
C PHE A 148 -10.05 10.29 42.00
N THR A 149 -11.27 10.27 42.52
CA THR A 149 -11.82 9.10 43.24
C THR A 149 -12.36 8.02 42.29
N ASP A 150 -12.70 8.37 41.04
CA ASP A 150 -13.24 7.45 40.04
C ASP A 150 -12.30 7.29 38.83
N TRP A 151 -11.77 6.09 38.65
CA TRP A 151 -10.87 5.74 37.54
C TRP A 151 -11.52 5.88 36.16
N ASN A 152 -12.83 5.62 36.05
CA ASN A 152 -13.53 5.75 34.77
C ASN A 152 -13.67 7.21 34.36
N LEU A 153 -13.98 8.08 35.33
CA LEU A 153 -14.08 9.52 35.13
C LEU A 153 -12.70 10.13 34.83
N ALA A 154 -11.67 9.74 35.59
CA ALA A 154 -10.28 10.18 35.36
C ALA A 154 -9.81 9.83 33.94
N LEU A 155 -9.99 8.58 33.53
CA LEU A 155 -9.63 8.12 32.19
C LEU A 155 -10.39 8.87 31.08
N MET A 156 -11.67 9.20 31.30
CA MET A 156 -12.41 10.05 30.37
C MET A 156 -11.82 11.48 30.31
N GLN A 157 -11.58 12.09 31.46
CA GLN A 157 -11.04 13.46 31.56
C GLN A 157 -9.64 13.58 30.96
N LEU A 158 -8.79 12.57 31.09
CA LEU A 158 -7.46 12.51 30.46
C LEU A 158 -7.52 12.53 28.93
N THR A 159 -8.64 12.12 28.33
CA THR A 159 -8.84 12.30 26.88
C THR A 159 -9.25 13.72 26.50
N GLY A 160 -9.71 14.55 27.43
CA GLY A 160 -10.26 15.88 27.14
C GLY A 160 -11.44 15.84 26.16
N SER A 161 -12.20 14.74 26.16
CA SER A 161 -13.32 14.48 25.25
C SER A 161 -14.62 14.24 26.03
N SER A 162 -15.75 14.47 25.37
CA SER A 162 -17.08 14.13 25.90
C SER A 162 -17.51 12.69 25.61
N TYR A 163 -16.79 11.99 24.74
CA TYR A 163 -17.17 10.67 24.23
C TYR A 163 -15.94 9.84 23.82
N LEU A 164 -15.92 8.57 24.22
CA LEU A 164 -14.90 7.60 23.81
C LEU A 164 -15.39 6.77 22.63
N ALA A 165 -14.81 7.01 21.45
CA ALA A 165 -15.13 6.24 20.26
C ALA A 165 -14.46 4.85 20.27
N ILE A 166 -13.30 4.71 20.91
CA ILE A 166 -12.67 3.43 21.24
C ILE A 166 -12.51 3.38 22.75
N ASP A 167 -13.17 2.41 23.40
CA ASP A 167 -13.16 2.27 24.85
C ASP A 167 -12.64 0.89 25.26
N ASN A 168 -11.41 0.87 25.78
CA ASN A 168 -10.78 -0.28 26.42
C ASN A 168 -10.45 -0.01 27.90
N ARG A 169 -11.17 0.92 28.56
CA ARG A 169 -10.94 1.29 29.96
C ARG A 169 -10.95 0.09 30.89
N ARG A 170 -11.92 -0.81 30.73
CA ARG A 170 -12.01 -2.03 31.56
C ARG A 170 -10.71 -2.85 31.50
N ARG A 171 -10.21 -3.12 30.30
CA ARG A 171 -8.97 -3.87 30.09
C ARG A 171 -7.75 -3.14 30.66
N LEU A 172 -7.71 -1.81 30.52
CA LEU A 172 -6.64 -1.00 31.11
C LEU A 172 -6.66 -1.04 32.64
N ILE A 173 -7.83 -0.89 33.26
CA ILE A 173 -8.00 -0.94 34.73
C ILE A 173 -7.60 -2.32 35.26
N GLU A 174 -8.07 -3.39 34.61
CA GLU A 174 -7.65 -4.77 34.93
C GLU A 174 -6.13 -4.91 34.81
N ARG A 175 -5.52 -4.38 33.74
CA ARG A 175 -4.08 -4.46 33.52
C ARG A 175 -3.25 -3.65 34.53
N LEU A 176 -3.73 -2.47 34.96
CA LEU A 176 -3.06 -1.64 35.97
C LEU A 176 -3.00 -2.32 37.35
N ARG A 177 -4.00 -3.16 37.67
CA ARG A 177 -4.07 -3.97 38.89
C ARG A 177 -3.12 -5.17 38.88
N GLU A 178 -2.73 -5.64 37.69
CA GLU A 178 -1.75 -6.71 37.55
C GLU A 178 -0.35 -6.23 37.95
N ASN A 179 0.38 -7.06 38.68
CA ASN A 179 1.76 -6.77 39.08
C ASN A 179 2.73 -7.01 37.91
N ARG A 180 2.69 -6.13 36.91
CA ARG A 180 3.53 -6.16 35.71
C ARG A 180 4.26 -4.83 35.53
N PRO A 181 5.46 -4.84 34.93
CA PRO A 181 6.18 -3.61 34.68
C PRO A 181 5.47 -2.77 33.62
N ILE A 182 5.43 -1.44 33.84
CA ILE A 182 4.80 -0.48 32.93
C ILE A 182 5.90 0.40 32.30
N ALA A 183 5.94 0.46 30.98
CA ALA A 183 6.66 1.50 30.26
C ALA A 183 5.73 2.70 30.02
N TYR A 184 5.79 3.70 30.90
CA TYR A 184 4.92 4.86 30.86
C TYR A 184 5.54 6.01 30.06
N PHE A 185 4.84 6.47 29.02
CA PHE A 185 5.21 7.65 28.24
C PHE A 185 4.21 8.78 28.52
N PRO A 186 4.58 9.75 29.37
CA PRO A 186 3.67 10.81 29.78
C PRO A 186 3.31 11.76 28.62
N GLY A 187 2.11 12.32 28.71
CA GLY A 187 1.55 13.38 27.89
C GLY A 187 1.83 14.77 28.45
N ALA A 188 0.92 15.70 28.23
CA ALA A 188 1.09 17.11 28.62
C ALA A 188 0.72 17.40 30.07
N TYR A 189 -0.05 16.52 30.72
CA TYR A 189 -0.59 16.73 32.08
C TYR A 189 0.10 15.81 33.08
N ILE A 190 1.44 15.82 33.06
CA ILE A 190 2.26 14.77 33.68
C ILE A 190 2.02 14.60 35.18
N MET A 191 1.75 15.66 35.93
CA MET A 191 1.51 15.57 37.38
C MET A 191 0.30 14.67 37.68
N TYR A 192 -0.85 14.99 37.09
CA TYR A 192 -2.08 14.20 37.19
C TYR A 192 -1.89 12.77 36.68
N GLU A 193 -1.13 12.62 35.62
CA GLU A 193 -0.82 11.34 35.01
C GLU A 193 0.07 10.44 35.90
N LEU A 194 1.06 11.01 36.61
CA LEU A 194 1.92 10.27 37.53
C LEU A 194 1.13 9.80 38.75
N GLU A 195 0.29 10.66 39.31
CA GLU A 195 -0.62 10.27 40.38
C GLU A 195 -1.51 9.11 39.94
N PHE A 196 -2.11 9.20 38.75
CA PHE A 196 -3.06 8.19 38.30
C PHE A 196 -2.39 6.87 37.84
N PHE A 197 -1.38 6.94 36.96
CA PHE A 197 -0.79 5.73 36.36
C PHE A 197 0.38 5.15 37.12
N ALA A 198 1.09 5.94 37.92
CA ALA A 198 2.19 5.45 38.75
C ALA A 198 1.72 5.17 40.18
N LEU A 199 1.20 6.18 40.90
CA LEU A 199 0.82 6.00 42.31
C LEU A 199 -0.42 5.09 42.47
N GLN A 200 -1.55 5.42 41.83
CA GLN A 200 -2.78 4.64 42.03
C GLN A 200 -2.68 3.21 41.49
N SER A 201 -1.86 2.97 40.46
CA SER A 201 -1.60 1.60 39.99
C SER A 201 -0.86 0.76 41.04
N ILE A 202 0.17 1.32 41.68
CA ILE A 202 0.89 0.65 42.76
C ILE A 202 -0.01 0.41 43.97
N ARG A 203 -0.76 1.44 44.42
CA ARG A 203 -1.74 1.29 45.51
C ARG A 203 -2.73 0.16 45.24
N SER A 204 -3.23 0.07 44.01
CA SER A 204 -4.16 -0.98 43.61
C SER A 204 -3.54 -2.38 43.61
N ARG A 205 -2.26 -2.52 43.18
CA ARG A 205 -1.51 -3.79 43.24
C ARG A 205 -1.28 -4.27 44.68
N MET A 206 -1.07 -3.32 45.60
CA MET A 206 -0.94 -3.58 47.03
C MET A 206 -2.29 -3.83 47.72
N LYS A 207 -3.41 -3.64 47.01
CA LYS A 207 -4.78 -3.71 47.55
C LYS A 207 -5.00 -2.76 48.74
N LEU A 208 -4.36 -1.59 48.68
CA LEU A 208 -4.50 -0.58 49.72
C LEU A 208 -5.89 0.06 49.69
N PRO A 209 -6.58 0.18 50.85
CA PRO A 209 -7.79 0.98 50.98
C PRO A 209 -7.56 2.45 50.58
N LEU A 210 -8.65 3.19 50.33
CA LEU A 210 -8.59 4.60 49.94
C LEU A 210 -8.05 5.49 51.07
N GLU A 211 -8.31 5.11 52.32
CA GLU A 211 -7.95 5.88 53.52
C GLU A 211 -6.49 5.67 53.96
N GLU A 212 -5.86 4.57 53.54
CA GLU A 212 -4.48 4.25 53.88
C GLU A 212 -3.51 4.95 52.92
N ILE A 213 -2.30 5.27 53.37
CA ILE A 213 -1.23 5.84 52.55
C ILE A 213 -0.04 4.91 52.47
N ILE A 214 0.73 4.99 51.40
CA ILE A 214 2.00 4.27 51.28
C ILE A 214 3.00 4.86 52.28
N THR A 215 3.37 4.08 53.30
CA THR A 215 4.42 4.45 54.26
C THR A 215 5.74 3.74 53.95
N ARG A 216 6.83 4.22 54.55
CA ARG A 216 8.16 3.61 54.41
C ARG A 216 8.18 2.16 54.93
N GLU A 217 7.60 1.90 56.11
CA GLU A 217 7.57 0.57 56.73
C GLU A 217 6.83 -0.45 55.86
N LEU A 218 5.81 0.00 55.13
CA LEU A 218 5.07 -0.83 54.20
C LEU A 218 5.93 -1.18 52.98
N LEU A 219 6.64 -0.19 52.40
CA LEU A 219 7.51 -0.42 51.25
C LEU A 219 8.73 -1.28 51.60
N GLU A 220 9.29 -1.19 52.80
CA GLU A 220 10.35 -2.09 53.25
C GLU A 220 9.95 -3.58 53.18
N LYS A 221 8.65 -3.89 53.34
CA LYS A 221 8.12 -5.25 53.28
C LYS A 221 7.65 -5.67 51.89
N GLU A 222 7.07 -4.73 51.13
CA GLU A 222 6.34 -5.04 49.89
C GLU A 222 7.07 -4.62 48.60
N ALA A 223 7.99 -3.65 48.65
CA ALA A 223 8.59 -3.07 47.43
C ALA A 223 9.30 -4.11 46.55
N SER A 224 9.99 -5.08 47.15
CA SER A 224 10.68 -6.15 46.42
C SER A 224 9.75 -7.10 45.66
N LYS A 225 8.46 -7.13 46.04
CA LYS A 225 7.43 -7.93 45.37
C LYS A 225 6.75 -7.16 44.24
N LEU A 226 6.91 -5.83 44.17
CA LEU A 226 6.24 -4.98 43.20
C LEU A 226 7.06 -4.85 41.91
N GLN A 227 6.38 -4.95 40.78
CA GLN A 227 6.94 -4.62 39.47
C GLN A 227 6.88 -3.10 39.26
N ALA A 228 7.97 -2.55 38.71
CA ALA A 228 8.15 -1.11 38.65
C ALA A 228 7.36 -0.42 37.53
N VAL A 229 7.08 0.87 37.73
CA VAL A 229 6.59 1.79 36.70
C VAL A 229 7.76 2.63 36.21
N TYR A 230 8.12 2.46 34.93
CA TYR A 230 9.22 3.14 34.29
C TYR A 230 8.70 4.33 33.48
N ILE A 231 9.02 5.56 33.93
CA ILE A 231 8.60 6.81 33.30
C ILE A 231 9.64 7.21 32.26
N PHE A 232 9.29 7.13 30.98
CA PHE A 232 10.16 7.50 29.87
C PHE A 232 10.04 9.00 29.57
N ALA A 233 11.01 9.76 30.05
CA ALA A 233 11.05 11.21 29.95
C ALA A 233 12.11 11.68 28.94
N GLN A 234 11.89 12.85 28.34
CA GLN A 234 12.84 13.40 27.37
C GLN A 234 14.04 14.04 28.06
N GLU A 235 15.20 14.01 27.41
CA GLU A 235 16.39 14.72 27.88
C GLU A 235 16.26 16.24 27.74
N LYS A 236 15.58 16.71 26.69
CA LYS A 236 15.39 18.13 26.40
C LYS A 236 13.93 18.53 26.57
N ASN A 237 13.69 19.78 26.94
CA ASN A 237 12.36 20.39 26.91
C ASN A 237 11.91 20.54 25.46
N LEU A 238 10.69 20.10 25.18
CA LEU A 238 10.00 20.29 23.91
C LEU A 238 8.65 20.96 24.18
N GLY A 239 8.62 22.29 24.15
CA GLY A 239 7.44 23.06 24.55
C GLY A 239 7.07 22.79 26.00
N LYS A 240 5.80 22.42 26.27
CA LYS A 240 5.26 22.16 27.62
C LYS A 240 5.60 20.81 28.23
N GLN A 241 6.26 19.91 27.50
CA GLN A 241 6.61 18.59 28.06
C GLN A 241 7.79 18.70 29.01
N LEU A 242 7.59 18.30 30.26
CA LEU A 242 8.66 18.27 31.25
C LEU A 242 9.76 17.28 30.84
N ASN A 243 11.01 17.69 31.00
CA ASN A 243 12.17 16.81 30.82
C ASN A 243 12.36 15.89 32.04
N LYS A 244 13.29 14.95 31.90
CA LYS A 244 13.63 13.97 32.96
C LYS A 244 14.00 14.64 34.28
N ASP A 245 14.75 15.74 34.26
CA ASP A 245 15.24 16.40 35.47
C ASP A 245 14.12 17.17 36.17
N GLU A 246 13.24 17.85 35.43
CA GLU A 246 12.03 18.50 35.98
C GLU A 246 11.04 17.49 36.59
N ILE A 247 10.87 16.32 35.96
CA ILE A 247 10.03 15.25 36.52
C ILE A 247 10.65 14.67 37.79
N THR A 248 11.98 14.54 37.80
CA THR A 248 12.71 14.09 38.99
C THR A 248 12.53 15.09 40.12
N ASP A 249 12.67 16.37 39.83
CA ASP A 249 12.49 17.47 40.78
C ASP A 249 11.06 17.48 41.37
N TYR A 250 10.04 17.34 40.52
CA TYR A 250 8.65 17.22 40.96
C TYR A 250 8.42 16.02 41.90
N ILE A 251 9.05 14.87 41.65
CA ILE A 251 8.89 13.69 42.50
C ILE A 251 9.64 13.83 43.83
N ILE A 252 10.83 14.43 43.84
CA ILE A 252 11.68 14.51 45.04
C ILE A 252 11.28 15.69 45.94
N HIS A 253 10.96 16.83 45.35
CA HIS A 253 10.71 18.09 46.05
C HIS A 253 9.23 18.55 45.97
N GLY A 254 8.38 17.79 45.28
CA GLY A 254 6.94 18.07 45.21
C GLY A 254 6.16 17.70 46.47
N ILE A 255 4.84 17.84 46.39
CA ILE A 255 3.93 17.71 47.54
C ILE A 255 3.61 16.25 47.89
N SER A 256 3.72 15.32 46.93
CA SER A 256 3.31 13.92 47.09
C SER A 256 4.41 13.06 47.73
N GLU A 257 4.32 12.86 49.05
CA GLU A 257 5.27 12.00 49.79
C GLU A 257 5.21 10.54 49.33
N GLU A 258 4.05 10.04 48.92
CA GLU A 258 3.92 8.67 48.40
C GLU A 258 4.70 8.46 47.09
N LEU A 259 4.64 9.43 46.15
CA LEU A 259 5.42 9.36 44.90
C LEU A 259 6.93 9.38 45.19
N LYS A 260 7.36 10.21 46.13
CA LYS A 260 8.76 10.28 46.58
C LYS A 260 9.23 8.94 47.16
N LEU A 261 8.45 8.35 48.07
CA LEU A 261 8.74 7.04 48.65
C LEU A 261 8.83 5.95 47.58
N LEU A 262 7.88 5.89 46.65
CA LEU A 262 7.91 4.93 45.54
C LEU A 262 9.15 5.07 44.66
N TYR A 263 9.64 6.29 44.47
CA TYR A 263 10.88 6.56 43.74
C TYR A 263 12.13 6.12 44.53
N GLU A 264 12.22 6.44 45.82
CA GLU A 264 13.32 6.01 46.69
C GLU A 264 13.48 4.48 46.74
N PHE A 265 12.36 3.75 46.80
CA PHE A 265 12.34 2.28 46.78
C PHE A 265 12.44 1.66 45.38
N LYS A 266 12.67 2.47 44.33
CA LYS A 266 12.79 2.05 42.92
C LYS A 266 11.54 1.33 42.36
N VAL A 267 10.39 1.52 42.98
CA VAL A 267 9.09 1.05 42.46
C VAL A 267 8.63 1.96 41.32
N ILE A 268 9.00 3.23 41.35
CA ILE A 268 8.93 4.14 40.21
C ILE A 268 10.36 4.51 39.79
N GLN A 269 10.65 4.48 38.49
CA GLN A 269 11.96 4.82 37.95
C GLN A 269 11.82 5.71 36.71
N ILE A 270 12.68 6.72 36.58
CA ILE A 270 12.66 7.62 35.43
C ILE A 270 13.76 7.22 34.45
N ILE A 271 13.38 6.95 33.21
CA ILE A 271 14.27 6.54 32.13
C ILE A 271 14.42 7.70 31.15
N ARG A 272 15.66 8.13 30.94
CA ARG A 272 15.99 9.20 30.00
C ARG A 272 15.87 8.71 28.56
N THR A 273 15.21 9.49 27.71
CA THR A 273 15.09 9.26 26.26
C THR A 273 15.76 10.39 25.47
N LYS A 274 16.40 10.04 24.35
CA LYS A 274 17.07 10.99 23.44
C LYS A 274 16.17 11.54 22.34
N GLN A 275 14.90 11.13 22.32
CA GLN A 275 14.00 11.47 21.22
C GLN A 275 13.71 12.97 21.21
N VAL A 276 13.50 13.50 20.02
CA VAL A 276 13.19 14.92 19.80
C VAL A 276 11.92 15.13 18.99
N CYS A 277 11.30 14.07 18.48
CA CYS A 277 10.02 14.15 17.77
C CYS A 277 8.83 13.96 18.73
N VAL A 278 7.64 14.29 18.24
CA VAL A 278 6.39 14.00 18.94
C VAL A 278 6.15 12.50 19.08
N GLY A 279 5.22 12.09 19.95
CA GLY A 279 4.82 10.69 20.10
C GLY A 279 5.92 9.80 20.69
N ILE A 280 6.14 8.62 20.10
CA ILE A 280 7.15 7.65 20.56
C ILE A 280 7.89 7.12 19.34
N HIS A 281 9.17 7.47 19.21
CA HIS A 281 9.99 7.02 18.10
C HIS A 281 11.11 6.09 18.56
N PHE A 282 10.93 4.78 18.41
CA PHE A 282 11.83 3.75 18.93
C PHE A 282 13.31 3.97 18.57
N PRO A 283 13.69 4.17 17.28
CA PRO A 283 15.08 4.44 16.92
C PRO A 283 15.71 5.70 17.56
N GLN A 284 14.91 6.65 18.07
CA GLN A 284 15.40 7.88 18.70
C GLN A 284 15.44 7.79 20.24
N LEU A 285 14.93 6.73 20.86
CA LEU A 285 14.85 6.64 22.32
C LEU A 285 16.23 6.61 23.00
N GLY A 286 17.24 6.08 22.30
CA GLY A 286 18.59 5.86 22.84
C GLY A 286 18.79 4.46 23.42
N SER A 287 20.05 4.02 23.50
CA SER A 287 20.42 2.64 23.83
C SER A 287 19.93 2.16 25.20
N GLN A 288 20.04 3.00 26.23
CA GLN A 288 19.60 2.67 27.59
C GLN A 288 18.07 2.52 27.68
N ALA A 289 17.32 3.44 27.07
CA ALA A 289 15.87 3.37 27.03
C ALA A 289 15.38 2.12 26.28
N LEU A 290 16.01 1.79 25.14
CA LEU A 290 15.70 0.57 24.39
C LEU A 290 16.03 -0.70 25.17
N LYS A 291 17.15 -0.71 25.90
CA LYS A 291 17.50 -1.83 26.79
C LYS A 291 16.41 -2.04 27.85
N MET A 292 15.99 -0.95 28.51
CA MET A 292 14.94 -1.02 29.52
C MET A 292 13.60 -1.47 28.93
N LEU A 293 13.20 -0.98 27.75
CA LEU A 293 11.98 -1.46 27.07
C LEU A 293 12.04 -2.96 26.77
N ARG A 294 13.20 -3.47 26.34
CA ARG A 294 13.39 -4.91 26.12
C ARG A 294 13.24 -5.70 27.43
N GLU A 295 13.83 -5.22 28.52
CA GLU A 295 13.68 -5.85 29.85
C GLU A 295 12.21 -5.89 30.30
N ILE A 296 11.48 -4.78 30.13
CA ILE A 296 10.04 -4.70 30.43
C ILE A 296 9.24 -5.68 29.57
N ARG A 297 9.54 -5.77 28.27
CA ARG A 297 8.92 -6.75 27.36
C ARG A 297 9.16 -8.18 27.82
N ASP A 298 10.40 -8.53 28.16
CA ASP A 298 10.80 -9.88 28.56
C ASP A 298 10.08 -10.31 29.86
N GLN A 299 9.71 -9.34 30.70
CA GLN A 299 8.88 -9.51 31.89
C GLN A 299 7.36 -9.45 31.62
N LYS A 300 6.93 -9.56 30.35
CA LYS A 300 5.53 -9.47 29.91
C LYS A 300 4.83 -8.15 30.32
N GLY A 301 5.60 -7.06 30.42
CA GLY A 301 5.13 -5.70 30.63
C GLY A 301 4.48 -5.09 29.39
N TYR A 302 4.04 -3.83 29.51
CA TYR A 302 3.30 -3.15 28.46
C TYR A 302 3.60 -1.65 28.42
N ILE A 303 3.32 -1.03 27.27
CA ILE A 303 3.43 0.41 27.07
C ILE A 303 2.11 1.08 27.43
N LEU A 304 2.19 2.19 28.15
CA LEU A 304 1.06 3.05 28.44
C LEU A 304 1.44 4.48 28.08
N THR A 305 0.61 5.15 27.28
CA THR A 305 0.96 6.47 26.75
C THR A 305 -0.25 7.38 26.59
N ASN A 306 -0.06 8.62 27.04
CA ASN A 306 -0.97 9.76 26.84
C ASN A 306 -0.47 10.73 25.74
N ARG A 307 0.61 10.36 25.03
CA ARG A 307 1.13 11.17 23.91
C ARG A 307 0.22 11.06 22.69
N SER A 308 -0.28 12.22 22.24
CA SER A 308 -1.26 12.36 21.14
C SER A 308 -0.90 11.68 19.82
N ASN A 309 0.40 11.55 19.51
CA ASN A 309 0.87 10.93 18.26
C ASN A 309 1.28 9.47 18.40
N ALA A 310 1.34 8.91 19.61
CA ALA A 310 1.89 7.57 19.85
C ALA A 310 1.10 6.46 19.15
N ALA A 311 -0.22 6.61 19.00
CA ALA A 311 -1.06 5.66 18.28
C ALA A 311 -0.61 5.46 16.82
N MET A 312 -0.04 6.51 16.19
CA MET A 312 0.41 6.48 14.79
C MET A 312 1.89 6.09 14.64
N MET A 313 2.64 5.99 15.74
CA MET A 313 4.09 5.81 15.72
C MET A 313 4.57 4.49 16.32
N THR A 314 3.66 3.71 16.90
CA THR A 314 3.98 2.44 17.58
C THR A 314 3.55 1.24 16.76
N ASP A 315 3.57 1.38 15.43
CA ASP A 315 3.33 0.30 14.50
C ASP A 315 4.24 -0.89 14.79
N MET A 316 3.68 -2.10 14.73
CA MET A 316 4.37 -3.40 14.86
C MET A 316 5.23 -3.61 16.12
N VAL A 317 5.22 -2.69 17.08
CA VAL A 317 5.97 -2.80 18.33
C VAL A 317 5.61 -4.09 19.03
N ASP A 318 6.63 -4.88 19.37
CA ASP A 318 6.46 -6.18 20.03
C ASP A 318 6.20 -6.06 21.54
N MET A 319 5.23 -5.21 21.90
CA MET A 319 4.71 -5.02 23.25
C MET A 319 3.23 -4.68 23.18
N ASP A 320 2.47 -5.22 24.14
CA ASP A 320 1.12 -4.74 24.42
C ASP A 320 1.17 -3.23 24.70
N ARG A 321 0.20 -2.49 24.19
CA ARG A 321 0.17 -1.04 24.36
C ARG A 321 -1.23 -0.49 24.55
N PHE A 322 -1.30 0.52 25.40
CA PHE A 322 -2.48 1.34 25.62
C PHE A 322 -2.19 2.78 25.18
N HIS A 323 -2.98 3.26 24.22
CA HIS A 323 -2.96 4.65 23.78
C HIS A 323 -4.18 5.36 24.33
N ILE A 324 -3.94 6.49 24.99
CA ILE A 324 -4.98 7.35 25.54
C ILE A 324 -4.83 8.71 24.88
N GLY A 325 -5.92 9.25 24.35
CA GLY A 325 -5.87 10.55 23.71
C GLY A 325 -7.19 10.95 23.06
N LYS A 326 -7.08 11.96 22.20
CA LYS A 326 -8.17 12.55 21.43
C LYS A 326 -7.74 12.72 19.99
N VAL A 327 -8.67 12.48 19.07
CA VAL A 327 -8.43 12.63 17.63
C VAL A 327 -8.26 14.11 17.28
N PRO A 328 -7.05 14.56 16.84
CA PRO A 328 -6.78 15.98 16.67
C PRO A 328 -7.02 16.51 15.25
N ASN A 329 -7.09 15.65 14.23
CA ASN A 329 -7.18 16.05 12.83
C ASN A 329 -7.76 14.93 11.94
N GLU A 330 -8.05 15.28 10.69
CA GLU A 330 -8.64 14.38 9.68
C GLU A 330 -7.79 13.13 9.42
N PHE A 331 -6.46 13.25 9.29
CA PHE A 331 -5.61 12.07 9.05
C PHE A 331 -5.72 11.04 10.18
N THR A 332 -5.73 11.51 11.44
CA THR A 332 -5.92 10.62 12.59
C THR A 332 -7.33 10.03 12.60
N ALA A 333 -8.35 10.85 12.31
CA ALA A 333 -9.75 10.42 12.28
C ALA A 333 -9.96 9.26 11.30
N HIS A 334 -9.46 9.41 10.07
CA HIS A 334 -9.59 8.42 9.00
C HIS A 334 -8.74 7.17 9.24
N MET A 335 -7.50 7.31 9.72
CA MET A 335 -6.69 6.14 10.10
C MET A 335 -7.34 5.36 11.25
N MET A 336 -7.89 6.05 12.24
CA MET A 336 -8.50 5.39 13.39
C MET A 336 -9.93 4.91 13.11
N GLY A 337 -10.62 5.45 12.10
CA GLY A 337 -12.02 5.17 11.81
C GLY A 337 -12.98 5.75 12.86
N ILE A 338 -12.63 6.91 13.44
CA ILE A 338 -13.43 7.60 14.47
C ILE A 338 -13.44 9.13 14.25
N PRO A 339 -14.51 9.85 14.62
CA PRO A 339 -14.62 11.29 14.35
C PRO A 339 -13.56 12.14 15.06
N ILE A 340 -13.23 13.29 14.47
CA ILE A 340 -12.42 14.34 15.13
C ILE A 340 -13.02 14.68 16.49
N SER A 341 -12.15 15.03 17.45
CA SER A 341 -12.50 15.35 18.83
C SER A 341 -13.07 14.20 19.66
N SER A 342 -13.22 12.99 19.11
CA SER A 342 -13.52 11.80 19.91
C SER A 342 -12.30 11.40 20.74
N GLY A 343 -12.52 11.01 21.98
CA GLY A 343 -11.51 10.37 22.80
C GLY A 343 -11.34 8.90 22.44
N TYR A 344 -10.18 8.36 22.76
CA TYR A 344 -9.89 6.95 22.61
C TYR A 344 -9.03 6.45 23.77
N ILE A 345 -9.34 5.23 24.19
CA ILE A 345 -8.51 4.38 25.05
C ILE A 345 -8.37 3.07 24.28
N GLN A 346 -7.30 2.98 23.51
CA GLN A 346 -7.07 1.91 22.55
C GLN A 346 -6.09 0.90 23.13
N PHE A 347 -6.46 -0.38 23.13
CA PHE A 347 -5.53 -1.47 23.33
C PHE A 347 -5.04 -1.98 21.97
N VAL A 348 -3.73 -2.17 21.82
CA VAL A 348 -3.15 -2.87 20.66
C VAL A 348 -2.20 -3.96 21.17
N PRO A 349 -2.38 -5.22 20.75
CA PRO A 349 -1.49 -6.29 21.17
C PRO A 349 -0.11 -6.17 20.50
N ALA A 350 0.87 -6.86 21.09
CA ALA A 350 2.23 -6.93 20.61
C ALA A 350 2.33 -7.38 19.13
N GLY A 351 3.17 -6.70 18.34
CA GLY A 351 3.55 -7.10 16.97
C GLY A 351 2.56 -6.73 15.85
N VAL A 352 1.39 -6.16 16.21
CA VAL A 352 0.28 -5.90 15.27
C VAL A 352 0.21 -4.43 14.86
N ARG A 353 -0.36 -4.14 13.68
CA ARG A 353 -0.81 -2.78 13.29
C ARG A 353 -2.34 -2.70 13.42
N ALA A 354 -2.83 -1.66 14.07
CA ALA A 354 -4.28 -1.48 14.26
C ALA A 354 -4.98 -1.00 12.98
N THR A 355 -4.28 -0.23 12.14
CA THR A 355 -4.76 0.27 10.85
C THR A 355 -3.93 -0.35 9.73
N LEU A 356 -4.57 -0.74 8.63
CA LEU A 356 -3.93 -1.33 7.46
C LEU A 356 -4.43 -0.64 6.18
N SER A 357 -3.52 -0.46 5.23
CA SER A 357 -3.81 -0.08 3.83
C SER A 357 -4.31 1.33 3.61
N TYR A 358 -3.99 2.26 4.51
CA TYR A 358 -4.26 3.68 4.33
C TYR A 358 -3.55 4.22 3.06
N PRO A 359 -4.20 5.06 2.22
CA PRO A 359 -5.48 5.77 2.41
C PRO A 359 -6.74 5.03 1.93
N THR A 360 -6.64 3.75 1.56
CA THR A 360 -7.81 2.92 1.26
C THR A 360 -7.93 1.79 2.28
N PRO A 361 -8.30 2.11 3.54
CA PRO A 361 -8.19 1.16 4.64
C PRO A 361 -9.08 -0.06 4.41
N VAL A 362 -8.49 -1.25 4.54
CA VAL A 362 -9.22 -2.51 4.71
C VAL A 362 -9.50 -2.82 6.18
N GLN A 363 -8.82 -2.08 7.06
CA GLN A 363 -9.00 -2.12 8.50
C GLN A 363 -8.56 -0.79 9.10
N THR A 364 -9.46 -0.16 9.85
CA THR A 364 -9.18 0.98 10.74
C THR A 364 -8.94 0.51 12.18
N ALA A 365 -8.39 1.37 13.04
CA ALA A 365 -8.23 1.08 14.46
C ALA A 365 -9.56 0.71 15.14
N LYS A 366 -10.67 1.35 14.75
CA LYS A 366 -12.01 1.06 15.26
C LYS A 366 -12.51 -0.32 14.84
N GLU A 367 -12.25 -0.72 13.61
CA GLU A 367 -12.62 -2.05 13.12
C GLU A 367 -11.77 -3.14 13.78
N PHE A 368 -10.48 -2.87 14.01
CA PHE A 368 -9.62 -3.75 14.81
C PHE A 368 -10.17 -3.96 16.23
N ASP A 369 -10.54 -2.87 16.92
CA ASP A 369 -11.18 -2.92 18.24
C ASP A 369 -12.48 -3.74 18.23
N ARG A 370 -13.35 -3.51 17.22
CA ARG A 370 -14.58 -4.31 17.03
C ARG A 370 -14.26 -5.79 16.79
N GLY A 371 -13.22 -6.10 16.01
CA GLY A 371 -12.78 -7.46 15.75
C GLY A 371 -12.36 -8.20 17.02
N MET A 372 -11.59 -7.55 17.90
CA MET A 372 -11.20 -8.11 19.21
C MET A 372 -12.39 -8.29 20.17
N LYS A 373 -13.52 -7.63 19.91
CA LYS A 373 -14.76 -7.75 20.70
C LYS A 373 -15.80 -8.66 20.04
N SER A 374 -15.49 -9.24 18.87
CA SER A 374 -16.39 -10.11 18.12
C SER A 374 -16.64 -11.46 18.81
N ASP A 375 -17.76 -12.09 18.49
CA ASP A 375 -18.08 -13.42 19.03
C ASP A 375 -17.11 -14.49 18.55
N LEU A 376 -16.56 -14.34 17.33
CA LEU A 376 -15.53 -15.24 16.82
C LEU A 376 -14.27 -15.17 17.67
N PHE A 377 -13.79 -13.96 17.99
CA PHE A 377 -12.65 -13.77 18.89
C PHE A 377 -12.91 -14.41 20.26
N LYS A 378 -14.06 -14.11 20.88
CA LYS A 378 -14.45 -14.69 22.18
C LYS A 378 -14.50 -16.22 22.15
N LYS A 379 -15.06 -16.81 21.09
CA LYS A 379 -15.11 -18.28 20.90
C LYS A 379 -13.71 -18.88 20.78
N LEU A 380 -12.83 -18.26 20.00
CA LEU A 380 -11.45 -18.70 19.84
C LEU A 380 -10.67 -18.60 21.15
N VAL A 381 -10.81 -17.49 21.90
CA VAL A 381 -10.20 -17.34 23.22
C VAL A 381 -10.70 -18.41 24.20
N LYS A 382 -12.00 -18.71 24.20
CA LYS A 382 -12.56 -19.80 25.03
C LYS A 382 -12.00 -21.18 24.64
N LYS A 383 -11.74 -21.41 23.34
CA LYS A 383 -11.24 -22.70 22.81
C LYS A 383 -9.73 -22.89 22.99
N LEU A 384 -8.94 -21.85 22.74
CA LEU A 384 -7.48 -21.92 22.61
C LEU A 384 -6.72 -21.19 23.72
N GLY A 385 -7.39 -20.32 24.48
CA GLY A 385 -6.75 -19.38 25.40
C GLY A 385 -6.35 -18.07 24.72
N GLU A 386 -6.34 -16.97 25.50
CA GLU A 386 -6.09 -15.63 24.97
C GLU A 386 -4.64 -15.47 24.44
N GLU A 387 -3.65 -16.02 25.16
CA GLU A 387 -2.23 -15.95 24.77
C GLU A 387 -1.98 -16.65 23.42
N ALA A 388 -2.59 -17.82 23.20
CA ALA A 388 -2.47 -18.55 21.94
C ALA A 388 -3.14 -17.80 20.77
N VAL A 389 -4.31 -17.18 21.00
CA VAL A 389 -4.99 -16.38 19.97
C VAL A 389 -4.15 -15.15 19.59
N PHE A 390 -3.63 -14.40 20.56
CA PHE A 390 -2.76 -13.26 20.25
C PHE A 390 -1.44 -13.67 19.61
N SER A 391 -0.86 -14.81 20.00
CA SER A 391 0.36 -15.31 19.33
C SER A 391 0.10 -15.62 17.85
N ALA A 392 -1.05 -16.23 17.54
CA ALA A 392 -1.42 -16.51 16.15
C ALA A 392 -1.68 -15.21 15.35
N ILE A 393 -2.32 -14.20 15.97
CA ILE A 393 -2.53 -12.89 15.34
C ILE A 393 -1.17 -12.19 15.10
N LYS A 394 -0.24 -12.27 16.06
CA LYS A 394 1.11 -11.69 15.91
C LYS A 394 1.89 -12.36 14.79
N GLU A 395 1.83 -13.68 14.69
CA GLU A 395 2.47 -14.46 13.63
C GLU A 395 1.91 -14.09 12.25
N ASP A 396 0.58 -14.06 12.09
CA ASP A 396 -0.06 -13.62 10.84
C ASP A 396 0.33 -12.16 10.51
N ALA A 397 0.30 -11.27 11.50
CA ALA A 397 0.67 -9.87 11.28
C ALA A 397 2.13 -9.73 10.82
N ALA A 398 3.05 -10.60 11.29
CA ALA A 398 4.46 -10.59 10.93
C ALA A 398 4.73 -11.15 9.53
N LEU A 399 4.03 -12.22 9.14
CA LEU A 399 4.28 -12.94 7.88
C LEU A 399 3.41 -12.44 6.72
N HIS A 400 2.14 -12.14 7.00
CA HIS A 400 1.10 -11.91 5.99
C HIS A 400 0.55 -10.49 6.05
N GLY A 401 0.40 -9.94 7.26
CA GLY A 401 -0.19 -8.61 7.47
C GLY A 401 -1.70 -8.59 7.18
N SER A 402 -2.41 -9.68 7.46
CA SER A 402 -3.83 -9.78 7.14
C SER A 402 -4.69 -8.91 8.06
N PRO A 403 -5.87 -8.44 7.61
CA PRO A 403 -6.87 -7.86 8.51
C PRO A 403 -7.27 -8.86 9.60
N LEU A 404 -7.50 -8.38 10.82
CA LEU A 404 -7.81 -9.20 12.00
C LEU A 404 -8.99 -10.14 11.74
N LYS A 405 -10.05 -9.66 11.05
CA LYS A 405 -11.20 -10.50 10.69
C LYS A 405 -10.77 -11.70 9.84
N HIS A 406 -9.85 -11.52 8.89
CA HIS A 406 -9.31 -12.61 8.09
C HIS A 406 -8.46 -13.56 8.93
N ALA A 407 -7.52 -13.03 9.73
CA ALA A 407 -6.67 -13.83 10.61
C ALA A 407 -7.49 -14.72 11.58
N LEU A 408 -8.57 -14.18 12.16
CA LEU A 408 -9.48 -14.95 13.03
C LEU A 408 -10.24 -16.04 12.27
N ASN A 409 -10.71 -15.77 11.05
CA ASN A 409 -11.38 -16.77 10.22
C ASN A 409 -10.40 -17.90 9.83
N THR A 410 -9.18 -17.56 9.44
CA THR A 410 -8.14 -18.55 9.11
C THR A 410 -7.80 -19.40 10.32
N LEU A 411 -7.67 -18.79 11.51
CA LEU A 411 -7.44 -19.53 12.76
C LEU A 411 -8.59 -20.48 13.11
N ALA A 412 -9.84 -20.08 12.84
CA ALA A 412 -11.02 -20.93 13.06
C ALA A 412 -11.12 -22.09 12.07
N ASN A 413 -10.60 -21.94 10.85
CA ASN A 413 -10.79 -22.84 9.71
C ASN A 413 -9.54 -23.64 9.31
N ARG A 414 -8.52 -23.77 10.18
CA ARG A 414 -7.25 -24.47 9.88
C ARG A 414 -7.39 -25.91 9.34
N GLU A 415 -8.57 -26.53 9.42
CA GLU A 415 -8.85 -27.91 8.99
C GLU A 415 -9.67 -28.02 7.68
N ILE A 416 -9.96 -26.92 6.97
CA ILE A 416 -10.78 -26.96 5.74
C ILE A 416 -9.89 -27.21 4.50
N ASN A 417 -10.30 -28.17 3.66
CA ASN A 417 -9.68 -28.46 2.37
C ASN A 417 -9.64 -27.17 1.51
N PRO A 418 -8.45 -26.65 1.11
CA PRO A 418 -8.28 -25.28 0.61
C PRO A 418 -8.91 -24.97 -0.75
N GLY A 419 -9.75 -25.85 -1.29
CA GLY A 419 -10.29 -25.74 -2.65
C GLY A 419 -9.22 -25.94 -3.72
N PRO A 420 -9.60 -25.80 -5.01
CA PRO A 420 -8.68 -26.06 -6.12
C PRO A 420 -7.65 -24.94 -6.34
N VAL A 421 -7.85 -23.77 -5.71
CA VAL A 421 -6.95 -22.61 -5.76
C VAL A 421 -6.48 -22.30 -4.34
N ARG A 422 -5.17 -22.33 -4.14
CA ARG A 422 -4.54 -21.89 -2.88
C ARG A 422 -4.18 -20.42 -3.00
N PHE A 423 -4.31 -19.65 -1.93
CA PHE A 423 -3.80 -18.28 -1.93
C PHE A 423 -3.23 -17.88 -0.57
N SER A 424 -2.33 -16.90 -0.59
CA SER A 424 -1.72 -16.31 0.59
C SER A 424 -1.41 -14.83 0.38
N PHE A 425 -1.47 -14.04 1.44
CA PHE A 425 -0.94 -12.68 1.45
C PHE A 425 0.58 -12.69 1.63
N LEU A 426 1.24 -11.77 0.95
CA LEU A 426 2.69 -11.60 0.97
C LEU A 426 3.03 -10.24 1.59
N SER A 427 4.07 -10.19 2.41
CA SER A 427 4.68 -8.95 2.89
C SER A 427 6.20 -9.09 2.87
N GLY A 428 6.91 -8.03 2.52
CA GLY A 428 8.35 -8.01 2.55
C GLY A 428 8.95 -6.62 2.44
N THR A 429 10.27 -6.57 2.36
CA THR A 429 11.04 -5.35 2.10
C THR A 429 11.99 -5.60 0.95
N TYR A 430 12.09 -4.65 0.03
CA TYR A 430 13.08 -4.67 -1.03
C TYR A 430 14.49 -4.38 -0.50
N SER A 431 15.50 -4.55 -1.35
CA SER A 431 16.91 -4.29 -1.04
C SER A 431 17.20 -2.85 -0.63
N ASP A 432 16.37 -1.89 -1.05
CA ASP A 432 16.44 -0.47 -0.66
C ASP A 432 15.67 -0.14 0.63
N GLY A 433 15.11 -1.15 1.31
CA GLY A 433 14.38 -1.01 2.57
C GLY A 433 12.93 -0.50 2.44
N MET A 434 12.42 -0.31 1.21
CA MET A 434 11.01 0.02 1.01
C MET A 434 10.12 -1.23 1.14
N PRO A 435 8.92 -1.12 1.74
CA PRO A 435 8.06 -2.25 1.97
C PRO A 435 7.24 -2.61 0.72
N TYR A 436 6.88 -3.88 0.60
CA TYR A 436 5.85 -4.34 -0.30
C TYR A 436 4.85 -5.26 0.40
N ASN A 437 3.64 -5.28 -0.13
CA ASN A 437 2.59 -6.20 0.28
C ASN A 437 1.76 -6.61 -0.95
N GLY A 438 1.18 -7.80 -0.94
CA GLY A 438 0.43 -8.33 -2.07
C GLY A 438 -0.29 -9.64 -1.78
N ALA A 439 -0.71 -10.32 -2.84
CA ALA A 439 -1.31 -11.65 -2.76
C ALA A 439 -0.82 -12.55 -3.90
N LEU A 440 -0.66 -13.82 -3.59
CA LEU A 440 -0.32 -14.88 -4.54
C LEU A 440 -1.42 -15.93 -4.51
N ALA A 441 -2.01 -16.23 -5.66
CA ALA A 441 -2.93 -17.36 -5.83
C ALA A 441 -2.32 -18.39 -6.78
N SER A 442 -2.36 -19.67 -6.43
CA SER A 442 -1.79 -20.75 -7.23
C SER A 442 -2.75 -21.93 -7.38
N LEU A 443 -2.63 -22.58 -8.53
CA LEU A 443 -3.36 -23.79 -8.89
C LEU A 443 -2.44 -24.73 -9.69
N ASN A 444 -2.81 -26.00 -9.77
CA ASN A 444 -2.18 -26.93 -10.68
C ASN A 444 -3.16 -27.26 -11.82
N PHE A 445 -2.83 -26.82 -13.04
CA PHE A 445 -3.74 -26.89 -14.18
C PHE A 445 -3.83 -28.29 -14.82
N ARG A 446 -3.10 -29.29 -14.29
CA ARG A 446 -3.20 -30.70 -14.69
C ARG A 446 -3.86 -31.60 -13.63
N LYS A 447 -4.16 -31.09 -12.44
CA LYS A 447 -4.80 -31.88 -11.36
C LYS A 447 -6.33 -31.98 -11.50
N GLU A 448 -6.94 -30.98 -12.13
CA GLU A 448 -8.38 -30.88 -12.38
C GLU A 448 -8.58 -30.50 -13.86
N SER A 449 -9.81 -30.63 -14.37
CA SER A 449 -10.21 -30.22 -15.73
C SER A 449 -10.32 -28.70 -15.84
N TRP A 450 -9.19 -28.00 -15.69
CA TRP A 450 -9.12 -26.55 -15.80
C TRP A 450 -9.35 -26.08 -17.23
N ASP A 451 -10.20 -25.08 -17.37
CA ASP A 451 -10.31 -24.26 -18.57
C ASP A 451 -10.20 -22.78 -18.19
N PHE A 452 -9.80 -21.97 -19.17
CA PHE A 452 -9.56 -20.54 -18.98
C PHE A 452 -10.20 -19.77 -20.11
N MET A 453 -11.04 -18.78 -19.79
CA MET A 453 -11.70 -17.96 -20.79
C MET A 453 -11.27 -16.51 -20.67
N ALA A 454 -10.79 -15.95 -21.78
CA ALA A 454 -10.66 -14.51 -21.95
C ALA A 454 -12.03 -13.92 -22.27
N VAL A 455 -12.50 -13.01 -21.42
CA VAL A 455 -13.81 -12.36 -21.54
C VAL A 455 -13.62 -10.87 -21.68
N SER A 456 -14.27 -10.25 -22.66
CA SER A 456 -14.26 -8.80 -22.88
C SER A 456 -15.67 -8.23 -22.98
N THR A 457 -15.81 -6.95 -22.67
CA THR A 457 -17.07 -6.21 -22.87
C THR A 457 -16.78 -4.93 -23.65
N PRO A 458 -17.17 -4.86 -24.94
CA PRO A 458 -16.86 -3.70 -25.78
C PRO A 458 -17.61 -2.43 -25.37
N ASP A 459 -18.84 -2.54 -24.84
CA ASP A 459 -19.72 -1.38 -24.67
C ASP A 459 -19.53 -0.62 -23.33
N ARG A 460 -19.07 -1.29 -22.27
CA ARG A 460 -18.87 -0.68 -20.96
C ARG A 460 -17.83 -1.43 -20.11
N PRO A 461 -16.81 -0.74 -19.56
CA PRO A 461 -15.88 -1.33 -18.60
C PRO A 461 -16.60 -1.87 -17.36
N ARG A 462 -16.10 -2.97 -16.79
CA ARG A 462 -16.63 -3.63 -15.59
C ARG A 462 -15.51 -4.02 -14.64
N THR A 463 -15.78 -4.10 -13.34
CA THR A 463 -14.79 -4.64 -12.40
C THR A 463 -14.64 -6.15 -12.60
N VAL A 464 -13.49 -6.73 -12.22
CA VAL A 464 -13.27 -8.19 -12.32
C VAL A 464 -14.35 -8.97 -11.59
N GLY A 465 -14.80 -8.51 -10.41
CA GLY A 465 -15.91 -9.12 -9.67
C GLY A 465 -17.24 -9.08 -10.44
N GLN A 466 -17.52 -8.01 -11.19
CA GLN A 466 -18.69 -7.95 -12.07
C GLN A 466 -18.59 -8.93 -13.25
N PHE A 467 -17.40 -9.14 -13.81
CA PHE A 467 -17.18 -10.18 -14.82
C PHE A 467 -17.42 -11.58 -14.24
N VAL A 468 -16.89 -11.90 -13.06
CA VAL A 468 -17.11 -13.18 -12.37
C VAL A 468 -18.61 -13.44 -12.15
N ASN A 469 -19.34 -12.43 -11.67
CA ASN A 469 -20.78 -12.54 -11.46
C ASN A 469 -21.56 -12.69 -12.78
N ALA A 470 -21.14 -12.01 -13.85
CA ALA A 470 -21.76 -12.15 -15.17
C ALA A 470 -21.49 -13.55 -15.77
N PHE A 471 -20.25 -14.04 -15.65
CA PHE A 471 -19.85 -15.36 -16.12
C PHE A 471 -20.70 -16.46 -15.46
N LYS A 472 -20.84 -16.43 -14.14
CA LYS A 472 -21.70 -17.37 -13.40
C LYS A 472 -23.15 -17.34 -13.89
N ARG A 473 -23.70 -16.15 -14.13
CA ARG A 473 -25.09 -16.00 -14.63
C ARG A 473 -25.26 -16.51 -16.06
N GLN A 474 -24.28 -16.31 -16.93
CA GLN A 474 -24.37 -16.66 -18.35
C GLN A 474 -24.06 -18.14 -18.63
N LYS A 475 -23.09 -18.70 -17.91
CA LYS A 475 -22.59 -20.07 -18.15
C LYS A 475 -23.08 -21.08 -17.13
N GLY A 476 -23.60 -20.65 -15.99
CA GLY A 476 -23.93 -21.54 -14.86
C GLY A 476 -22.71 -22.07 -14.11
N ILE A 477 -21.48 -21.79 -14.59
CA ILE A 477 -20.23 -22.30 -14.03
C ILE A 477 -19.63 -21.30 -13.02
N ARG A 478 -19.06 -21.82 -11.93
CA ARG A 478 -18.40 -21.00 -10.92
C ARG A 478 -16.95 -20.72 -11.31
N ALA A 479 -16.59 -19.44 -11.41
CA ALA A 479 -15.19 -19.03 -11.48
C ALA A 479 -14.43 -19.43 -10.21
N GLN A 480 -13.26 -20.01 -10.36
CA GLN A 480 -12.37 -20.37 -9.25
C GLN A 480 -11.30 -19.31 -9.04
N ILE A 481 -10.80 -18.72 -10.13
CA ILE A 481 -9.83 -17.62 -10.12
C ILE A 481 -10.13 -16.67 -11.29
N ALA A 482 -9.92 -15.37 -11.11
CA ALA A 482 -10.02 -14.39 -12.19
C ALA A 482 -9.10 -13.19 -11.96
N TRP A 483 -8.60 -12.59 -13.03
CA TRP A 483 -7.82 -11.37 -12.97
C TRP A 483 -7.99 -10.47 -14.21
N ASN A 484 -7.54 -9.21 -14.12
CA ASN A 484 -7.58 -8.29 -15.26
C ASN A 484 -6.68 -8.78 -16.40
N GLY A 485 -7.16 -8.70 -17.64
CA GLY A 485 -6.41 -9.16 -18.80
C GLY A 485 -5.55 -8.05 -19.45
N GLY A 486 -5.43 -8.10 -20.77
CA GLY A 486 -4.58 -7.24 -21.58
C GLY A 486 -5.13 -5.82 -21.82
N TYR A 487 -4.33 -5.01 -22.50
CA TYR A 487 -4.59 -3.59 -22.74
C TYR A 487 -5.71 -3.36 -23.77
N ILE A 488 -6.42 -2.24 -23.61
CA ILE A 488 -7.50 -1.80 -24.50
C ILE A 488 -7.49 -0.28 -24.69
N LEU A 489 -8.09 0.20 -25.77
CA LEU A 489 -8.29 1.63 -26.02
C LEU A 489 -9.41 2.20 -25.14
N ASN A 490 -9.05 3.09 -24.21
CA ASN A 490 -10.02 3.83 -23.42
C ASN A 490 -10.40 5.17 -24.10
N PRO A 491 -11.49 5.83 -23.69
CA PRO A 491 -11.93 7.11 -24.28
C PRO A 491 -10.88 8.22 -24.22
N GLU A 492 -10.13 8.31 -23.11
CA GLU A 492 -9.08 9.32 -22.92
C GLU A 492 -7.97 9.17 -23.99
N LEU A 493 -7.52 7.94 -24.22
CA LEU A 493 -6.48 7.63 -25.17
C LEU A 493 -6.96 7.84 -26.62
N VAL A 494 -8.19 7.44 -26.93
CA VAL A 494 -8.83 7.72 -28.23
C VAL A 494 -8.87 9.23 -28.49
N GLY A 495 -9.28 10.03 -27.50
CA GLY A 495 -9.28 11.49 -27.59
C GLY A 495 -7.87 12.07 -27.78
N LYS A 496 -6.88 11.60 -27.01
CA LYS A 496 -5.47 12.03 -27.12
C LYS A 496 -4.86 11.73 -28.49
N LEU A 497 -5.26 10.63 -29.11
CA LEU A 497 -4.80 10.19 -30.43
C LEU A 497 -5.59 10.83 -31.58
N GLY A 498 -6.68 11.55 -31.30
CA GLY A 498 -7.56 12.11 -32.32
C GLY A 498 -8.28 11.04 -33.15
N LEU A 499 -8.54 9.87 -32.57
CA LEU A 499 -9.22 8.76 -33.25
C LEU A 499 -10.75 8.88 -33.08
N PRO A 500 -11.55 8.35 -34.02
CA PRO A 500 -13.00 8.25 -33.86
C PRO A 500 -13.40 7.41 -32.63
N GLU A 501 -14.55 7.74 -32.02
CA GLU A 501 -15.09 6.99 -30.87
C GLU A 501 -15.32 5.50 -31.17
N THR A 502 -15.48 5.13 -32.45
CA THR A 502 -15.61 3.74 -32.88
C THR A 502 -14.39 2.88 -32.53
N TYR A 503 -13.24 3.47 -32.16
CA TYR A 503 -12.06 2.76 -31.68
C TYR A 503 -12.09 2.42 -30.18
N ILE A 504 -12.98 3.03 -29.39
CA ILE A 504 -13.10 2.78 -27.95
C ILE A 504 -13.41 1.30 -27.70
N GLY A 505 -12.76 0.72 -26.68
CA GLY A 505 -12.91 -0.68 -26.30
C GLY A 505 -12.11 -1.68 -27.13
N SER A 506 -11.42 -1.22 -28.19
CA SER A 506 -10.64 -2.12 -29.05
C SER A 506 -9.41 -2.68 -28.30
N PRO A 507 -9.09 -3.97 -28.48
CA PRO A 507 -7.90 -4.59 -27.89
C PRO A 507 -6.60 -4.03 -28.46
N LEU A 508 -5.57 -3.92 -27.61
CA LEU A 508 -4.24 -3.41 -27.94
C LEU A 508 -3.16 -4.52 -27.95
N GLY A 509 -3.54 -5.73 -28.36
CA GLY A 509 -2.69 -6.91 -28.45
C GLY A 509 -3.49 -8.16 -28.84
N LEU A 510 -2.82 -9.32 -28.96
CA LEU A 510 -3.46 -10.60 -29.24
C LEU A 510 -4.58 -10.91 -28.24
N LEU A 511 -5.74 -11.32 -28.77
CA LEU A 511 -6.85 -11.86 -28.00
C LEU A 511 -7.49 -13.01 -28.76
N ILE A 512 -7.43 -14.21 -28.19
CA ILE A 512 -8.11 -15.42 -28.70
C ILE A 512 -9.07 -15.92 -27.63
N SER A 513 -10.32 -16.20 -28.03
CA SER A 513 -11.30 -16.83 -27.15
C SER A 513 -12.09 -17.89 -27.88
N GLY A 514 -12.05 -19.13 -27.38
CA GLY A 514 -12.72 -20.28 -27.99
C GLY A 514 -12.19 -20.59 -29.39
N GLY A 515 -10.88 -20.41 -29.61
CA GLY A 515 -10.20 -20.57 -30.90
C GLY A 515 -10.44 -19.45 -31.90
N LYS A 516 -11.22 -18.41 -31.55
CA LYS A 516 -11.47 -17.25 -32.43
C LYS A 516 -10.57 -16.09 -32.04
N MET A 517 -9.75 -15.62 -32.99
CA MET A 517 -8.90 -14.45 -32.83
C MET A 517 -9.69 -13.18 -33.09
N SER A 518 -9.97 -12.42 -32.03
CA SER A 518 -10.60 -11.10 -32.12
C SER A 518 -9.59 -9.96 -32.28
N SER A 519 -8.30 -10.26 -32.11
CA SER A 519 -7.20 -9.31 -32.30
C SER A 519 -5.91 -10.07 -32.50
N ALA A 520 -5.11 -9.64 -33.47
CA ALA A 520 -3.79 -10.17 -33.74
C ALA A 520 -2.71 -9.46 -32.88
N PRO A 521 -1.52 -10.05 -32.70
CA PRO A 521 -0.38 -9.38 -32.10
C PRO A 521 -0.04 -8.08 -32.84
N LEU A 522 0.25 -7.01 -32.11
CA LEU A 522 0.59 -5.71 -32.69
C LEU A 522 2.08 -5.38 -32.61
N PHE A 523 2.80 -6.10 -31.75
CA PHE A 523 4.24 -5.94 -31.52
C PHE A 523 4.87 -7.34 -31.36
N ASN A 524 5.84 -7.47 -30.45
CA ASN A 524 6.48 -8.73 -30.07
C ASN A 524 6.37 -8.98 -28.55
N LYS A 525 5.20 -8.66 -27.99
CA LYS A 525 4.93 -8.73 -26.55
C LYS A 525 4.57 -10.17 -26.14
N PRO A 526 4.72 -10.54 -24.86
CA PRO A 526 4.32 -11.86 -24.39
C PRO A 526 2.79 -12.01 -24.33
N ALA A 527 2.34 -13.24 -24.55
CA ALA A 527 0.97 -13.68 -24.32
C ALA A 527 0.94 -14.93 -23.44
N LEU A 528 -0.10 -15.03 -22.61
CA LEU A 528 -0.49 -16.24 -21.92
C LEU A 528 -1.36 -17.05 -22.88
N LEU A 529 -0.92 -18.27 -23.23
CA LEU A 529 -1.56 -19.15 -24.18
C LEU A 529 -2.13 -20.37 -23.46
N VAL A 530 -3.36 -20.72 -23.80
CA VAL A 530 -4.04 -21.93 -23.34
C VAL A 530 -4.42 -22.74 -24.57
N TYR A 531 -3.83 -23.91 -24.69
CA TYR A 531 -4.00 -24.78 -25.85
C TYR A 531 -5.25 -25.66 -25.73
N LYS A 532 -5.70 -26.22 -26.85
CA LYS A 532 -6.87 -27.13 -26.88
C LYS A 532 -6.69 -28.39 -26.02
N ASP A 533 -5.45 -28.80 -25.75
CA ASP A 533 -5.11 -29.95 -24.89
C ASP A 533 -5.04 -29.60 -23.39
N GLY A 534 -5.37 -28.35 -23.02
CA GLY A 534 -5.31 -27.83 -21.66
C GLY A 534 -3.90 -27.47 -21.16
N SER A 535 -2.86 -27.59 -22.00
CA SER A 535 -1.54 -27.05 -21.67
C SER A 535 -1.56 -25.51 -21.67
N ILE A 536 -0.66 -24.92 -20.89
CA ILE A 536 -0.50 -23.47 -20.77
C ILE A 536 0.95 -23.11 -21.08
N ASP A 537 1.16 -22.03 -21.83
CA ASP A 537 2.49 -21.48 -22.07
C ASP A 537 2.49 -19.95 -22.01
N ILE A 538 3.68 -19.38 -21.82
CA ILE A 538 3.96 -17.95 -21.93
C ILE A 538 5.06 -17.77 -22.97
N GLN A 539 4.82 -16.96 -23.99
CA GLN A 539 5.82 -16.64 -25.01
C GLN A 539 5.54 -15.32 -25.70
N ARG A 540 6.58 -14.73 -26.31
CA ARG A 540 6.44 -13.56 -27.19
C ARG A 540 5.69 -13.95 -28.47
N VAL A 541 4.73 -13.13 -28.85
CA VAL A 541 3.89 -13.35 -30.03
C VAL A 541 3.99 -12.15 -30.97
N ASN A 542 3.99 -12.41 -32.28
CA ASN A 542 4.04 -11.40 -33.33
C ASN A 542 3.37 -11.94 -34.60
N CYS A 543 3.16 -11.08 -35.59
CA CYS A 543 2.59 -11.46 -36.88
C CYS A 543 3.64 -11.68 -37.98
N SER A 544 4.95 -11.74 -37.67
CA SER A 544 6.00 -11.70 -38.69
C SER A 544 6.05 -12.91 -39.63
N ASN A 545 5.49 -14.05 -39.22
CA ASN A 545 5.47 -15.29 -40.01
C ASN A 545 4.29 -15.37 -41.00
N GLY A 546 3.40 -14.39 -41.02
CA GLY A 546 2.25 -14.32 -41.91
C GLY A 546 0.95 -13.95 -41.22
N LEU A 547 -0.07 -13.71 -42.02
CA LEU A 547 -1.43 -13.39 -41.58
C LEU A 547 -2.44 -13.97 -42.57
N LYS A 548 -3.52 -14.55 -42.05
CA LYS A 548 -4.68 -14.96 -42.83
C LYS A 548 -5.88 -14.12 -42.43
N LEU A 549 -6.57 -13.58 -43.42
CA LEU A 549 -7.84 -12.87 -43.26
C LEU A 549 -8.93 -13.60 -44.03
N SER A 550 -10.06 -13.85 -43.36
CA SER A 550 -11.25 -14.43 -44.00
C SER A 550 -12.48 -13.56 -43.76
N TRP A 551 -13.30 -13.36 -44.79
CA TRP A 551 -14.56 -12.61 -44.69
C TRP A 551 -15.56 -13.11 -45.74
N LYS A 552 -16.75 -13.53 -45.29
CA LYS A 552 -17.85 -14.04 -46.14
C LYS A 552 -17.39 -15.06 -47.21
N GLY A 553 -16.49 -15.97 -46.83
CA GLY A 553 -15.94 -17.02 -47.72
C GLY A 553 -14.78 -16.56 -48.63
N HIS A 554 -14.42 -15.28 -48.62
CA HIS A 554 -13.20 -14.79 -49.26
C HIS A 554 -12.00 -14.93 -48.32
N GLU A 555 -10.90 -15.50 -48.81
CA GLU A 555 -9.68 -15.70 -48.06
C GLU A 555 -8.51 -14.93 -48.67
N ILE A 556 -7.76 -14.23 -47.83
CA ILE A 556 -6.56 -13.50 -48.20
C ILE A 556 -5.42 -14.00 -47.32
N LEU A 557 -4.38 -14.50 -47.98
CA LEU A 557 -3.15 -14.97 -47.35
C LEU A 557 -2.05 -13.93 -47.54
N PHE A 558 -1.38 -13.61 -46.44
CA PHE A 558 -0.16 -12.83 -46.40
C PHE A 558 0.95 -13.74 -45.86
N ASP A 559 2.00 -13.93 -46.67
CA ASP A 559 3.19 -14.65 -46.23
C ASP A 559 4.15 -13.72 -45.46
N GLN A 560 5.28 -14.26 -45.02
CA GLN A 560 6.31 -13.51 -44.31
C GLN A 560 6.91 -12.34 -45.14
N LEU A 561 6.87 -12.40 -46.48
CA LEU A 561 7.40 -11.34 -47.34
C LEU A 561 6.46 -10.12 -47.41
N ALA A 562 5.20 -10.30 -47.03
CA ALA A 562 4.21 -9.23 -46.94
C ALA A 562 4.29 -8.43 -45.63
N TYR A 563 4.99 -8.94 -44.61
CA TYR A 563 5.09 -8.32 -43.28
C TYR A 563 5.90 -7.03 -43.28
N ASN A 564 5.30 -5.93 -42.79
CA ASN A 564 5.90 -4.60 -42.65
C ASN A 564 6.68 -4.14 -43.90
N ASN A 565 6.23 -4.59 -45.07
CA ASN A 565 6.90 -4.38 -46.34
C ASN A 565 6.25 -3.21 -47.08
N ASP A 566 7.03 -2.17 -47.40
CA ASP A 566 6.53 -0.99 -48.13
C ASP A 566 6.01 -1.30 -49.52
N GLY A 567 6.42 -2.44 -50.09
CA GLY A 567 5.91 -2.93 -51.36
C GLY A 567 6.42 -2.13 -52.56
N LYS A 568 6.74 -2.84 -53.63
CA LYS A 568 6.60 -2.31 -55.00
C LYS A 568 5.26 -2.83 -55.53
N LYS A 569 4.66 -2.13 -56.49
CA LYS A 569 3.36 -2.47 -57.11
C LYS A 569 3.19 -3.99 -57.33
N GLY A 570 2.07 -4.56 -56.86
CA GLY A 570 1.69 -5.97 -57.06
C GLY A 570 1.97 -6.93 -55.89
N LEU A 571 2.63 -6.49 -54.81
CA LEU A 571 2.76 -7.27 -53.58
C LEU A 571 1.74 -6.80 -52.53
N ARG A 572 0.97 -7.74 -51.99
CA ARG A 572 0.12 -7.51 -50.82
C ARG A 572 1.01 -7.28 -49.61
N SER A 573 0.66 -6.32 -48.76
CA SER A 573 1.41 -6.03 -47.52
C SER A 573 0.47 -5.92 -46.33
N TYR A 574 0.99 -6.16 -45.13
CA TYR A 574 0.32 -5.80 -43.89
C TYR A 574 1.34 -5.22 -42.90
N TYR A 575 0.85 -4.31 -42.07
CA TYR A 575 1.65 -3.52 -41.17
C TYR A 575 1.12 -3.66 -39.76
N ASP A 576 2.00 -4.06 -38.84
CA ASP A 576 1.75 -3.97 -37.41
C ASP A 576 2.39 -2.69 -36.84
N LEU A 577 2.47 -2.58 -35.51
CA LEU A 577 2.94 -1.37 -34.85
C LEU A 577 4.46 -1.33 -34.64
N LEU A 578 5.21 -2.36 -35.06
CA LEU A 578 6.67 -2.35 -35.17
C LEU A 578 7.18 -1.79 -36.50
N TYR A 579 6.27 -1.45 -37.42
CA TYR A 579 6.64 -0.78 -38.66
C TYR A 579 7.39 0.53 -38.36
N PRO A 580 8.62 0.73 -38.89
CA PRO A 580 9.54 1.76 -38.40
C PRO A 580 9.27 3.16 -38.96
N LYS A 581 8.49 3.30 -40.05
CA LYS A 581 8.18 4.61 -40.63
C LYS A 581 6.88 5.17 -40.07
N ASP A 582 6.71 6.48 -40.14
CA ASP A 582 5.52 7.19 -39.68
C ASP A 582 4.39 7.22 -40.72
N LYS A 583 4.67 6.81 -41.96
CA LYS A 583 3.74 6.78 -43.08
C LYS A 583 3.86 5.50 -43.89
N ILE A 584 2.73 5.04 -44.43
CA ILE A 584 2.62 3.91 -45.36
C ILE A 584 2.40 4.48 -46.77
N GLU A 585 3.14 3.95 -47.74
CA GLU A 585 3.00 4.29 -49.15
C GLU A 585 1.75 3.64 -49.74
N GLY A 586 0.80 4.43 -50.24
CA GLY A 586 -0.42 3.94 -50.85
C GLY A 586 -0.17 3.31 -52.23
N GLU A 587 0.52 4.04 -53.11
CA GLU A 587 0.88 3.60 -54.48
C GLU A 587 -0.30 3.09 -55.34
N GLY A 588 -1.51 3.62 -55.13
CA GLY A 588 -2.70 3.18 -55.85
C GLY A 588 -3.36 1.92 -55.27
N ARG A 589 -2.86 1.41 -54.14
CA ARG A 589 -3.46 0.31 -53.38
C ARG A 589 -4.63 0.80 -52.53
N THR A 590 -5.44 -0.15 -52.07
CA THR A 590 -6.43 0.08 -51.03
C THR A 590 -5.82 -0.26 -49.68
N LEU A 591 -5.83 0.72 -48.76
CA LEU A 591 -5.47 0.50 -47.37
C LEU A 591 -6.71 0.16 -46.54
N ILE A 592 -6.65 -0.95 -45.80
CA ILE A 592 -7.71 -1.38 -44.88
C ILE A 592 -7.16 -1.28 -43.47
N ARG A 593 -7.74 -0.44 -42.62
CA ARG A 593 -7.33 -0.32 -41.21
C ARG A 593 -8.26 -1.14 -40.33
N LEU A 594 -7.67 -2.01 -39.53
CA LEU A 594 -8.36 -2.86 -38.57
C LEU A 594 -8.06 -2.37 -37.15
N SER A 595 -9.03 -2.47 -36.25
CA SER A 595 -8.77 -2.43 -34.80
C SER A 595 -9.43 -3.65 -34.17
N GLY A 596 -8.61 -4.50 -33.54
CA GLY A 596 -8.97 -5.90 -33.35
C GLY A 596 -9.26 -6.56 -34.70
N ASN A 597 -10.42 -7.20 -34.82
CA ASN A 597 -10.89 -7.83 -36.05
C ASN A 597 -12.02 -7.05 -36.75
N VAL A 598 -12.17 -5.76 -36.44
CA VAL A 598 -13.19 -4.88 -37.03
C VAL A 598 -12.54 -3.93 -38.03
N VAL A 599 -13.10 -3.84 -39.24
CA VAL A 599 -12.70 -2.86 -40.25
C VAL A 599 -13.11 -1.47 -39.78
N LYS A 600 -12.14 -0.57 -39.64
CA LYS A 600 -12.39 0.82 -39.25
C LYS A 600 -12.44 1.75 -40.45
N GLU A 601 -11.53 1.54 -41.41
CA GLU A 601 -11.42 2.38 -42.61
C GLU A 601 -11.04 1.53 -43.82
N VAL A 602 -11.56 1.91 -44.99
CA VAL A 602 -11.18 1.37 -46.30
C VAL A 602 -10.83 2.58 -47.18
N LEU A 603 -9.55 2.77 -47.48
CA LEU A 603 -9.02 3.98 -48.11
C LEU A 603 -8.43 3.65 -49.47
N PHE A 604 -8.98 4.24 -50.53
CA PHE A 604 -8.46 4.11 -51.89
C PHE A 604 -7.41 5.18 -52.14
N THR A 605 -6.16 4.76 -52.31
CA THR A 605 -5.03 5.69 -52.43
C THR A 605 -4.72 6.04 -53.87
N ARG A 606 -4.06 7.18 -54.09
CA ARG A 606 -3.50 7.61 -55.36
C ARG A 606 -2.03 7.22 -55.45
N LYS A 607 -1.48 7.29 -56.66
CA LYS A 607 -0.03 7.11 -56.89
C LYS A 607 0.76 8.17 -56.10
N ASN A 608 1.87 7.78 -55.46
CA ASN A 608 2.69 8.63 -54.58
C ASN A 608 1.96 9.19 -53.34
N GLU A 609 0.73 8.74 -53.04
CA GLU A 609 0.05 9.14 -51.82
C GLU A 609 0.65 8.41 -50.62
N GLN A 610 0.90 9.14 -49.53
CA GLN A 610 1.39 8.59 -48.28
C GLN A 610 0.40 8.90 -47.18
N LEU A 611 0.03 7.88 -46.40
CA LEU A 611 -0.90 8.01 -45.29
C LEU A 611 -0.19 7.77 -43.96
N PRO A 612 -0.52 8.53 -42.89
CA PRO A 612 0.10 8.33 -41.59
C PRO A 612 -0.23 6.94 -41.03
N VAL A 613 0.71 6.37 -40.28
CA VAL A 613 0.48 5.18 -39.47
C VAL A 613 -0.45 5.57 -38.31
N VAL A 614 -1.53 4.80 -38.17
CA VAL A 614 -2.40 4.87 -37.01
C VAL A 614 -1.77 4.00 -35.93
N PRO A 615 -1.51 4.51 -34.71
CA PRO A 615 -0.74 3.76 -33.71
C PRO A 615 -1.57 2.66 -33.03
N VAL A 616 -2.64 2.16 -33.66
CA VAL A 616 -3.53 1.12 -33.14
C VAL A 616 -3.90 0.13 -34.24
N GLY A 617 -4.02 -1.15 -33.88
CA GLY A 617 -4.47 -2.19 -34.79
C GLY A 617 -3.52 -2.47 -35.97
N LEU A 618 -4.02 -3.18 -36.98
CA LEU A 618 -3.26 -3.54 -38.18
C LEU A 618 -3.69 -2.70 -39.37
N THR A 619 -2.76 -2.40 -40.29
CA THR A 619 -3.08 -1.84 -41.61
C THR A 619 -2.76 -2.85 -42.69
N LEU A 620 -3.68 -3.13 -43.60
CA LEU A 620 -3.47 -4.00 -44.76
C LEU A 620 -3.36 -3.14 -46.01
N ALA A 621 -2.49 -3.50 -46.95
CA ALA A 621 -2.40 -2.88 -48.26
C ALA A 621 -2.60 -3.93 -49.35
N LEU A 622 -3.66 -3.75 -50.14
CA LEU A 622 -4.07 -4.67 -51.19
C LEU A 622 -4.25 -3.92 -52.51
N ASP A 623 -3.98 -4.58 -53.63
CA ASP A 623 -4.44 -4.07 -54.91
C ASP A 623 -5.98 -3.97 -54.90
N PRO A 624 -6.58 -2.94 -55.52
CA PRO A 624 -8.04 -2.73 -55.47
C PRO A 624 -8.87 -3.94 -55.89
N GLU A 625 -8.38 -4.75 -56.85
CA GLU A 625 -9.07 -5.96 -57.31
C GLU A 625 -9.03 -7.10 -56.28
N ALA A 626 -8.08 -7.08 -55.35
CA ALA A 626 -7.93 -8.08 -54.29
C ALA A 626 -8.78 -7.76 -53.04
N VAL A 627 -9.39 -6.58 -52.97
CA VAL A 627 -10.29 -6.21 -51.87
C VAL A 627 -11.64 -6.91 -52.05
N PRO A 628 -12.15 -7.64 -51.04
CA PRO A 628 -13.45 -8.29 -51.12
C PRO A 628 -14.56 -7.26 -51.38
N LYS A 629 -15.41 -7.52 -52.39
CA LYS A 629 -16.50 -6.62 -52.76
C LYS A 629 -17.48 -6.45 -51.59
N GLY A 630 -17.73 -5.20 -51.20
CA GLY A 630 -18.65 -4.87 -50.10
C GLY A 630 -18.04 -4.90 -48.70
N LEU A 631 -16.71 -5.07 -48.57
CA LEU A 631 -16.03 -4.88 -47.29
C LEU A 631 -16.05 -3.38 -46.93
N LEU A 632 -16.76 -3.03 -45.86
CA LEU A 632 -17.00 -1.66 -45.41
C LEU A 632 -16.58 -1.47 -43.95
N PRO A 633 -16.36 -0.22 -43.50
CA PRO A 633 -16.23 0.09 -42.08
C PRO A 633 -17.36 -0.53 -41.23
N GLY A 634 -17.01 -1.15 -40.12
CA GLY A 634 -17.91 -1.86 -39.21
C GLY A 634 -18.02 -3.36 -39.46
N GLU A 635 -17.58 -3.86 -40.62
CA GLU A 635 -17.54 -5.30 -40.89
C GLU A 635 -16.51 -6.01 -40.00
N VAL A 636 -16.84 -7.23 -39.58
CA VAL A 636 -15.98 -8.08 -38.74
C VAL A 636 -15.31 -9.13 -39.62
N VAL A 637 -13.99 -9.21 -39.56
CA VAL A 637 -13.20 -10.21 -40.28
C VAL A 637 -12.74 -11.32 -39.34
N GLU A 638 -12.42 -12.48 -39.89
CA GLU A 638 -11.73 -13.55 -39.17
C GLU A 638 -10.23 -13.43 -39.43
N LEU A 639 -9.44 -13.38 -38.36
CA LEU A 639 -7.99 -13.31 -38.42
C LEU A 639 -7.39 -14.64 -37.96
N MET A 640 -6.26 -15.01 -38.54
CA MET A 640 -5.46 -16.13 -38.08
C MET A 640 -3.97 -15.87 -38.32
N VAL A 641 -3.15 -16.12 -37.31
CA VAL A 641 -1.68 -16.00 -37.39
C VAL A 641 -1.10 -17.43 -37.41
N PRO A 642 -0.30 -17.80 -38.42
CA PRO A 642 0.28 -19.14 -38.52
C PRO A 642 1.00 -19.56 -37.23
N GLY A 643 0.73 -20.78 -36.76
CA GLY A 643 1.28 -21.34 -35.52
C GLY A 643 0.39 -21.17 -34.28
N MET A 644 -0.75 -20.49 -34.40
CA MET A 644 -1.73 -20.31 -33.31
C MET A 644 -2.96 -21.22 -33.45
N GLU A 645 -2.95 -22.19 -34.37
CA GLU A 645 -4.12 -23.01 -34.73
C GLU A 645 -4.64 -23.83 -33.53
N GLU A 646 -3.70 -24.28 -32.68
CA GLU A 646 -3.97 -25.12 -31.51
C GLU A 646 -4.22 -24.31 -30.23
N VAL A 647 -4.17 -22.97 -30.32
CA VAL A 647 -4.44 -22.09 -29.19
C VAL A 647 -5.95 -21.88 -29.06
N LYS A 648 -6.49 -22.30 -27.91
CA LYS A 648 -7.91 -22.15 -27.59
C LYS A 648 -8.20 -20.77 -27.00
N HIS A 649 -7.33 -20.29 -26.11
CA HIS A 649 -7.43 -18.95 -25.53
C HIS A 649 -6.05 -18.29 -25.46
N ALA A 650 -6.01 -16.99 -25.67
CA ALA A 650 -4.77 -16.21 -25.55
C ALA A 650 -5.07 -14.78 -25.14
N VAL A 651 -4.21 -14.22 -24.28
CA VAL A 651 -4.23 -12.81 -23.94
C VAL A 651 -2.79 -12.29 -23.94
N GLU A 652 -2.50 -11.35 -24.84
CA GLU A 652 -1.26 -10.58 -24.83
C GLU A 652 -1.33 -9.47 -23.77
N ALA A 653 -0.23 -9.34 -23.05
CA ALA A 653 -0.01 -8.23 -22.14
C ALA A 653 1.50 -7.96 -22.04
N GLY A 654 2.10 -8.15 -20.86
CA GLY A 654 3.54 -8.05 -20.65
C GLY A 654 3.95 -6.93 -19.68
N PRO A 655 5.27 -6.69 -19.55
CA PRO A 655 6.36 -7.32 -20.30
C PRO A 655 6.62 -8.79 -19.91
N LEU A 656 7.50 -9.48 -20.64
CA LEU A 656 7.99 -10.79 -20.22
C LEU A 656 8.87 -10.57 -18.99
N LEU A 657 8.67 -11.39 -17.95
CA LEU A 657 9.37 -11.27 -16.67
C LEU A 657 10.41 -12.37 -16.51
N LEU A 658 10.00 -13.62 -16.72
CA LEU A 658 10.87 -14.80 -16.57
C LEU A 658 10.84 -15.66 -17.83
N GLU A 659 12.00 -16.19 -18.20
CA GLU A 659 12.18 -17.26 -19.19
C GLU A 659 13.20 -18.27 -18.63
N GLY A 660 12.85 -19.56 -18.64
CA GLY A 660 13.74 -20.62 -18.10
C GLY A 660 14.19 -20.40 -16.63
N GLY A 661 13.35 -19.75 -15.83
CA GLY A 661 13.60 -19.42 -14.42
C GLY A 661 14.54 -18.23 -14.22
N ARG A 662 14.81 -17.42 -15.25
CA ARG A 662 15.69 -16.23 -15.19
C ARG A 662 14.94 -14.97 -15.61
N CYS A 663 15.30 -13.83 -15.02
CA CYS A 663 14.76 -12.53 -15.39
C CYS A 663 15.15 -12.15 -16.83
N GLU A 664 14.17 -12.04 -17.73
CA GLU A 664 14.36 -11.88 -19.19
C GLU A 664 13.54 -10.68 -19.75
N ILE A 665 13.54 -9.57 -19.00
CA ILE A 665 12.82 -8.34 -19.38
C ILE A 665 13.60 -7.60 -20.48
N ASP A 666 13.01 -7.49 -21.67
CA ASP A 666 13.55 -6.71 -22.78
C ASP A 666 12.47 -5.80 -23.39
N MET A 667 12.51 -4.53 -22.98
CA MET A 667 11.51 -3.54 -23.38
C MET A 667 11.66 -3.08 -24.84
N GLU A 668 12.85 -3.18 -25.42
CA GLU A 668 13.09 -2.82 -26.82
C GLU A 668 12.58 -3.95 -27.73
N LEU A 669 12.99 -5.19 -27.45
CA LEU A 669 12.61 -6.38 -28.23
C LEU A 669 11.11 -6.60 -28.28
N GLU A 670 10.41 -6.30 -27.18
CA GLU A 670 8.95 -6.43 -27.09
C GLU A 670 8.20 -5.23 -27.72
N GLY A 671 8.92 -4.18 -28.14
CA GLY A 671 8.34 -3.00 -28.78
C GLY A 671 7.73 -1.97 -27.82
N TRP A 672 7.98 -2.07 -26.50
CA TRP A 672 7.43 -1.12 -25.51
C TRP A 672 7.97 0.30 -25.67
N LYS A 673 9.20 0.43 -26.17
CA LYS A 673 9.85 1.71 -26.43
C LYS A 673 9.64 2.22 -27.86
N HIS A 674 8.94 1.46 -28.70
CA HIS A 674 8.57 1.92 -30.03
C HIS A 674 7.59 3.11 -29.92
N ILE A 675 7.71 4.09 -30.83
CA ILE A 675 6.93 5.34 -30.76
C ILE A 675 5.41 5.09 -30.79
N ASN A 676 4.97 4.07 -31.55
CA ASN A 676 3.56 3.68 -31.62
C ASN A 676 3.06 3.11 -30.28
N SER A 677 3.93 2.41 -29.55
CA SER A 677 3.62 1.92 -28.21
C SER A 677 3.55 3.07 -27.20
N ILE A 678 4.53 3.97 -27.21
CA ILE A 678 4.56 5.14 -26.30
C ILE A 678 3.31 6.02 -26.50
N ARG A 679 2.83 6.19 -27.74
CA ARG A 679 1.61 6.94 -28.05
C ARG A 679 0.34 6.32 -27.47
N THR A 680 0.29 4.99 -27.41
CA THR A 680 -0.86 4.21 -26.90
C THR A 680 -0.76 3.82 -25.43
N GLN A 681 0.32 4.19 -24.75
CA GLN A 681 0.53 3.91 -23.34
C GLN A 681 -0.02 5.03 -22.46
N ALA A 682 -1.08 4.73 -21.70
CA ALA A 682 -1.59 5.63 -20.67
C ALA A 682 -0.71 5.59 -19.40
N ALA A 683 -0.21 4.42 -19.03
CA ALA A 683 0.82 4.23 -18.01
C ALA A 683 2.20 4.13 -18.69
N ARG A 684 3.24 4.74 -18.11
CA ARG A 684 4.63 4.67 -18.62
C ARG A 684 5.24 3.28 -18.37
N LEU A 685 4.70 2.28 -19.08
CA LEU A 685 5.09 0.88 -18.98
C LEU A 685 6.56 0.69 -19.41
N ASP A 686 7.06 1.58 -20.28
CA ASP A 686 8.45 1.69 -20.71
C ASP A 686 9.46 1.86 -19.56
N TYR A 687 9.01 2.30 -18.38
CA TYR A 687 9.88 2.47 -17.22
C TYR A 687 10.07 1.17 -16.44
N THR A 688 11.28 0.62 -16.52
CA THR A 688 11.69 -0.53 -15.70
C THR A 688 11.85 -0.14 -14.23
N GLU A 689 12.35 1.06 -13.96
CA GLU A 689 12.65 1.58 -12.62
C GLU A 689 11.47 2.39 -12.01
N MET A 690 10.24 1.92 -12.23
CA MET A 690 9.04 2.55 -11.66
C MET A 690 8.22 1.55 -10.84
N ARG A 691 8.10 1.84 -9.53
CA ARG A 691 7.22 1.11 -8.62
C ARG A 691 5.80 1.66 -8.65
N GLY A 692 4.86 0.73 -8.67
CA GLY A 692 3.43 0.96 -8.57
C GLY A 692 2.71 -0.37 -8.38
N PRO A 693 1.37 -0.38 -8.20
CA PRO A 693 0.61 -1.63 -8.14
C PRO A 693 0.85 -2.46 -9.42
N LYS A 694 1.05 -3.76 -9.29
CA LYS A 694 1.33 -4.66 -10.42
C LYS A 694 0.65 -6.01 -10.27
N ILE A 695 0.38 -6.64 -11.40
CA ILE A 695 -0.10 -8.02 -11.50
C ILE A 695 0.71 -8.79 -12.53
N ALA A 696 0.98 -10.05 -12.26
CA ALA A 696 1.72 -10.95 -13.13
C ALA A 696 1.21 -12.39 -13.00
N VAL A 697 1.44 -13.19 -14.04
CA VAL A 697 1.21 -14.64 -14.02
C VAL A 697 2.54 -15.33 -14.26
N GLY A 698 2.80 -16.38 -13.48
CA GLY A 698 3.90 -17.31 -13.70
C GLY A 698 3.40 -18.73 -13.88
N ILE A 699 4.17 -19.53 -14.62
CA ILE A 699 3.99 -20.97 -14.77
C ILE A 699 5.31 -21.70 -14.55
N ASN A 700 5.24 -22.97 -14.16
CA ASN A 700 6.42 -23.82 -14.00
C ASN A 700 6.27 -25.20 -14.63
N LYS A 701 7.39 -25.93 -14.69
CA LYS A 701 7.47 -27.31 -15.21
C LYS A 701 6.65 -28.34 -14.42
N LYS A 702 6.16 -27.98 -13.22
CA LYS A 702 5.28 -28.83 -12.40
C LYS A 702 3.79 -28.61 -12.71
N ASN A 703 3.49 -27.87 -13.78
CA ASN A 703 2.13 -27.48 -14.18
C ASN A 703 1.41 -26.62 -13.14
N GLU A 704 2.18 -25.83 -12.37
CA GLU A 704 1.59 -24.83 -11.49
C GLU A 704 1.46 -23.52 -12.25
N LEU A 705 0.31 -22.86 -12.07
CA LEU A 705 0.07 -21.49 -12.48
C LEU A 705 -0.07 -20.66 -11.20
N ALA A 706 0.63 -19.53 -11.14
CA ALA A 706 0.56 -18.60 -10.03
C ALA A 706 0.25 -17.19 -10.52
N VAL A 707 -0.76 -16.54 -9.93
CA VAL A 707 -1.10 -15.14 -10.17
C VAL A 707 -0.62 -14.32 -8.99
N LEU A 708 0.35 -13.44 -9.24
CA LEU A 708 0.94 -12.54 -8.25
C LEU A 708 0.36 -11.14 -8.43
N THR A 709 -0.06 -10.54 -7.32
CA THR A 709 -0.40 -9.12 -7.23
C THR A 709 0.47 -8.47 -6.17
N ILE A 710 1.00 -7.29 -6.48
CA ILE A 710 1.66 -6.42 -5.50
C ILE A 710 0.84 -5.14 -5.42
N ASN A 711 0.39 -4.83 -4.20
CA ASN A 711 -0.31 -3.60 -3.88
C ASN A 711 0.67 -2.43 -4.05
N GLY A 712 0.15 -1.22 -4.22
CA GLY A 712 0.95 -0.01 -4.21
C GLY A 712 0.12 1.16 -3.72
N ARG A 713 0.77 2.30 -3.51
CA ARG A 713 0.10 3.54 -3.06
C ARG A 713 -0.58 3.41 -1.69
N ILE A 714 -0.08 2.51 -0.86
CA ILE A 714 -0.53 2.30 0.51
C ILE A 714 0.67 2.27 1.44
N ARG A 715 0.43 2.54 2.73
CA ARG A 715 1.48 2.61 3.76
C ARG A 715 2.36 1.35 3.84
N GLU A 716 1.77 0.18 3.59
CA GLU A 716 2.45 -1.12 3.63
C GLU A 716 3.16 -1.49 2.32
N SER A 717 2.94 -0.76 1.23
CA SER A 717 3.47 -1.14 -0.07
C SER A 717 3.68 0.04 -1.01
N VAL A 718 4.93 0.23 -1.42
CA VAL A 718 5.30 1.26 -2.42
C VAL A 718 5.06 0.79 -3.86
N GLY A 719 4.55 -0.44 -4.06
CA GLY A 719 4.44 -1.08 -5.38
C GLY A 719 5.66 -1.91 -5.72
N ALA A 720 5.71 -2.40 -6.96
CA ALA A 720 6.81 -3.20 -7.51
C ALA A 720 7.27 -2.63 -8.85
N THR A 721 8.55 -2.77 -9.19
CA THR A 721 9.06 -2.69 -10.57
C THR A 721 8.74 -4.00 -11.32
N HIS A 722 9.00 -4.06 -12.63
CA HIS A 722 8.90 -5.34 -13.35
C HIS A 722 9.93 -6.36 -12.85
N ARG A 723 11.12 -5.89 -12.46
CA ARG A 723 12.18 -6.72 -11.88
C ARG A 723 11.77 -7.27 -10.51
N ASP A 724 11.19 -6.43 -9.65
CA ASP A 724 10.66 -6.85 -8.34
C ASP A 724 9.63 -8.01 -8.52
N MET A 725 8.73 -7.90 -9.51
CA MET A 725 7.76 -8.96 -9.81
C MET A 725 8.44 -10.26 -10.27
N ALA A 726 9.47 -10.16 -11.13
CA ALA A 726 10.23 -11.30 -11.62
C ALA A 726 10.95 -12.02 -10.47
N GLU A 727 11.60 -11.27 -9.57
CA GLU A 727 12.29 -11.81 -8.40
C GLU A 727 11.33 -12.55 -7.45
N ILE A 728 10.16 -11.97 -7.17
CA ILE A 728 9.14 -12.63 -6.32
C ILE A 728 8.63 -13.92 -6.97
N LEU A 729 8.28 -13.91 -8.25
CA LEU A 729 7.84 -15.12 -8.95
C LEU A 729 8.94 -16.19 -9.04
N GLN A 730 10.20 -15.78 -9.21
CA GLN A 730 11.34 -16.68 -9.21
C GLN A 730 11.53 -17.34 -7.82
N MET A 731 11.43 -16.59 -6.72
CA MET A 731 11.46 -17.13 -5.36
C MET A 731 10.35 -18.16 -5.11
N HIS A 732 9.20 -17.99 -5.78
CA HIS A 732 8.08 -18.94 -5.75
C HIS A 732 8.20 -20.07 -6.77
N GLY A 733 9.35 -20.23 -7.44
CA GLY A 733 9.66 -21.36 -8.30
C GLY A 733 8.99 -21.34 -9.67
N MET A 734 8.64 -20.16 -10.19
CA MET A 734 8.12 -20.01 -11.55
C MET A 734 9.25 -20.02 -12.58
N ASP A 735 9.04 -20.71 -13.71
CA ASP A 735 10.01 -20.83 -14.80
C ASP A 735 9.77 -19.77 -15.89
N LYS A 736 8.50 -19.52 -16.23
CA LYS A 736 8.09 -18.47 -17.17
C LYS A 736 7.11 -17.54 -16.50
N ALA A 737 7.18 -16.25 -16.80
CA ALA A 737 6.26 -15.27 -16.24
C ALA A 737 6.10 -14.04 -17.11
N MET A 738 4.93 -13.39 -17.03
CA MET A 738 4.65 -12.13 -17.71
C MET A 738 3.77 -11.21 -16.85
N GLY A 739 3.91 -9.89 -17.06
CA GLY A 739 3.04 -8.87 -16.48
C GLY A 739 1.68 -8.74 -17.17
N PHE A 740 0.75 -8.07 -16.49
CA PHE A 740 -0.55 -7.64 -17.02
C PHE A 740 -0.75 -6.14 -16.77
N ASP A 741 -1.90 -5.58 -17.19
CA ASP A 741 -2.20 -4.15 -17.01
C ASP A 741 -2.03 -3.72 -15.53
N PRO A 742 -1.07 -2.83 -15.22
CA PRO A 742 -0.72 -2.50 -13.84
C PRO A 742 -1.60 -1.36 -13.28
N GLY A 743 -1.22 -0.85 -12.11
CA GLY A 743 -1.88 0.29 -11.48
C GLY A 743 -3.25 -0.09 -10.92
N GLY A 744 -4.21 0.85 -10.96
CA GLY A 744 -5.55 0.62 -10.40
C GLY A 744 -6.35 -0.50 -11.09
N SER A 745 -5.95 -0.94 -12.28
CA SER A 745 -6.57 -2.06 -12.99
C SER A 745 -6.23 -3.41 -12.36
N SER A 746 -5.08 -3.51 -11.67
CA SER A 746 -4.60 -4.75 -11.07
C SER A 746 -5.62 -5.29 -10.08
N THR A 747 -6.25 -6.41 -10.42
CA THR A 747 -7.28 -7.05 -9.59
C THR A 747 -7.20 -8.57 -9.74
N LEU A 748 -7.07 -9.27 -8.61
CA LEU A 748 -7.11 -10.73 -8.50
C LEU A 748 -8.28 -11.14 -7.62
N VAL A 749 -9.10 -12.05 -8.13
CA VAL A 749 -10.27 -12.62 -7.45
C VAL A 749 -10.09 -14.13 -7.34
N VAL A 750 -10.30 -14.69 -6.15
CA VAL A 750 -10.43 -16.15 -5.93
C VAL A 750 -11.83 -16.44 -5.42
N GLY A 751 -12.57 -17.28 -6.15
CA GLY A 751 -14.01 -17.44 -5.97
C GLY A 751 -14.74 -16.11 -6.10
N ASN A 752 -15.23 -15.56 -4.97
CA ASN A 752 -15.92 -14.26 -4.91
C ASN A 752 -15.14 -13.21 -4.11
N THR A 753 -13.89 -13.49 -3.76
CA THR A 753 -13.09 -12.63 -2.89
C THR A 753 -11.97 -11.98 -3.69
N THR A 754 -12.02 -10.65 -3.78
CA THR A 754 -10.87 -9.86 -4.27
C THR A 754 -9.76 -9.93 -3.24
N LEU A 755 -8.56 -10.31 -3.67
CA LEU A 755 -7.42 -10.52 -2.77
C LEU A 755 -6.59 -9.25 -2.60
N ASN A 756 -6.27 -8.55 -3.68
CA ASN A 756 -5.42 -7.36 -3.60
C ASN A 756 -6.23 -6.10 -3.28
N ILE A 757 -5.51 -5.05 -2.89
CA ILE A 757 -6.07 -3.76 -2.53
C ILE A 757 -5.90 -2.82 -3.71
N SER A 758 -7.03 -2.31 -4.22
CA SER A 758 -7.04 -1.25 -5.22
C SER A 758 -7.04 0.10 -4.49
N PRO A 759 -5.99 0.94 -4.64
CA PRO A 759 -5.91 2.25 -3.99
C PRO A 759 -6.76 3.29 -4.75
N TYR A 760 -8.04 2.97 -4.94
CA TYR A 760 -9.02 3.75 -5.70
C TYR A 760 -10.38 3.65 -5.00
N ASN A 761 -11.16 4.72 -5.08
CA ASN A 761 -12.58 4.72 -4.77
C ASN A 761 -13.23 5.80 -5.63
N SER A 762 -14.32 5.49 -6.33
CA SER A 762 -14.98 6.43 -7.25
C SER A 762 -15.61 7.64 -6.54
N SER A 763 -15.93 7.53 -5.25
CA SER A 763 -16.47 8.61 -4.40
C SER A 763 -15.41 9.48 -3.73
N TYR A 764 -14.16 9.52 -4.24
CA TYR A 764 -13.06 10.30 -3.64
C TYR A 764 -13.30 11.81 -3.54
N GLU A 765 -14.34 12.34 -4.19
CA GLU A 765 -14.79 13.73 -4.02
C GLU A 765 -15.60 13.95 -2.75
N GLU A 766 -16.23 12.92 -2.20
CA GLU A 766 -16.96 12.96 -0.93
C GLU A 766 -16.00 13.01 0.26
N ASP A 767 -14.85 12.35 0.13
CA ASP A 767 -13.80 12.29 1.16
C ASP A 767 -12.41 12.22 0.51
N ALA A 768 -11.66 13.31 0.66
CA ALA A 768 -10.33 13.43 0.07
C ALA A 768 -9.25 12.64 0.83
N TYR A 769 -9.50 12.24 2.08
CA TYR A 769 -8.52 11.62 2.95
C TYR A 769 -8.48 10.11 2.77
N ALA A 770 -9.62 9.42 2.95
CA ALA A 770 -9.65 7.96 2.88
C ALA A 770 -11.06 7.38 2.69
N LEU A 771 -11.17 6.39 1.81
CA LEU A 771 -12.37 5.57 1.61
C LEU A 771 -11.95 4.11 1.40
N PRO A 772 -12.81 3.11 1.71
CA PRO A 772 -12.51 1.71 1.44
C PRO A 772 -12.10 1.47 -0.02
N PRO A 773 -11.23 0.47 -0.29
CA PRO A 773 -10.74 0.22 -1.64
C PRO A 773 -11.85 -0.30 -2.57
N GLU A 774 -11.83 0.18 -3.82
CA GLU A 774 -12.72 -0.22 -4.90
C GLU A 774 -11.89 -0.68 -6.11
N PRO A 775 -12.10 -1.92 -6.63
CA PRO A 775 -11.46 -2.35 -7.87
C PRO A 775 -11.84 -1.45 -9.04
N ARG A 776 -10.87 -1.02 -9.84
CA ARG A 776 -11.16 -0.24 -11.05
C ARG A 776 -11.85 -1.11 -12.09
N ALA A 777 -12.69 -0.48 -12.91
CA ALA A 777 -13.26 -1.13 -14.08
C ALA A 777 -12.17 -1.42 -15.13
N VAL A 778 -12.20 -2.63 -15.67
CA VAL A 778 -11.34 -3.13 -16.76
C VAL A 778 -12.24 -3.56 -17.92
N SER A 779 -11.67 -3.77 -19.10
CA SER A 779 -12.48 -4.13 -20.29
C SER A 779 -12.34 -5.57 -20.73
N ASN A 780 -11.36 -6.28 -20.19
CA ASN A 780 -11.25 -7.71 -20.33
C ASN A 780 -10.66 -8.36 -19.07
N VAL A 781 -10.91 -9.64 -18.91
CA VAL A 781 -10.45 -10.48 -17.80
C VAL A 781 -10.09 -11.87 -18.31
N LEU A 782 -9.24 -12.56 -17.56
CA LEU A 782 -9.06 -14.00 -17.63
C LEU A 782 -9.83 -14.63 -16.48
N ILE A 783 -10.63 -15.65 -16.79
CA ILE A 783 -11.39 -16.42 -15.80
C ILE A 783 -10.98 -17.88 -15.91
N GLY A 784 -10.42 -18.42 -14.83
CA GLY A 784 -10.16 -19.85 -14.67
C GLY A 784 -11.31 -20.54 -13.94
N PHE A 785 -11.77 -21.66 -14.48
CA PHE A 785 -12.83 -22.49 -13.93
C PHE A 785 -12.51 -23.96 -14.18
N ILE A 786 -13.26 -24.84 -13.51
CA ILE A 786 -13.17 -26.28 -13.71
C ILE A 786 -14.43 -26.68 -14.45
N ASP A 787 -14.29 -27.33 -15.60
CA ASP A 787 -15.40 -27.94 -16.31
C ASP A 787 -15.87 -29.17 -15.52
N GLU A 788 -17.17 -29.20 -15.19
CA GLU A 788 -17.83 -30.33 -14.51
C GLU A 788 -18.14 -31.49 -15.47
#